data_AF-A0A847WWE8-F1
#
_entry.id   AF-A0A847WWE8-F1
#
_cell.length_a   1.000
_cell.length_b   1.000
_cell.length_c   1.000
_cell.angle_alpha   90.00
_cell.angle_beta   90.00
_cell.angle_gamma   90.00
#
_symmetry.space_group_name_H-M   'P 1'
#
loop_
_entity.id
_entity.type
_entity.pdbx_description
1 polymer ?
#
loop_
_entity_poly.entity_id
_entity_poly.type
_entity_poly.pdbx_seq_one_letter_code
_entity_poly.pdbx_strand_id
1 'polypeptide(L)'
;MAEATRGFGYWAVALLALIMMIFGLPILAGGVWLITLGGSWYYALAGLGLIASAFFLFRRSMTGVWIYLLTFAGTLVWALWEAGLDGWAQLPRLLAPTIVLVFVLLCIPNLRGRVGVPRGSMAAAALGIIGLGASAMVLTSVQYASTIAQEAPTPGPDAPLPPLPETVVETQYVALETGVDWPAYGGTHAALRYSPLTQITKENVGSLEQIWEFRTGDLPENDEPFGNQNTPVKVGDRLYLCSALNKISALDAATGAEFWTYDPQTPTDAIGYNASCRGLVYFEDTTASAGTLCAARVVNLTHDARMIALDTETGQLCPDFGNGGIVNLLEGIGDTAPGFYAPTSPPTLVRDVLVVGSQVSDGQTREAPSGVIRGYNAVTGDLDWAWDMGRPGEKGLPPEGEVYTPGTPNVWTIASGDDELGLVYLPMGNSAVDYWGGDRSEAENTYSTAIVALDVETGDVAWSYQTVHYDIWDYDLGGQGSLIDFPTPDGPVPAIIMPSKQAQFYILNRATGEPLVNIEERPAPTGGVEPERLSPTQPFVTDFPNLMKPDLTEKDMWGTTPLDQLWCRIQFRQAAYDGVYTPPTVDRPWIQYPGYNGGVDWGGVAIDPEKGIMITNYNDMPNYNQLVPREEVDALGILPITDPNYDAEAGGGSHGSISPQAMSPYGIRVNAGWRVPFTGLLCKQPPYGGIAAIDINTREVLWDRPFGSARKNGPFGLPTMLPIDIGTPNNGGGVITASGLFFIAAATDDILRAIDIETGEEIWQVELPAGGQATPMTYEAGGRQIVVINAGGHDFMETPIGDYFIAYALPAEESQ
;
A
#
# COMPACT_ATOMS: atom_id res chain seq x y z
N MET A 1 -26.39 11.88 -65.96
CA MET A 1 -25.91 12.16 -64.59
C MET A 1 -26.83 11.41 -63.64
N ALA A 2 -26.48 10.18 -63.26
CA ALA A 2 -27.17 9.47 -62.20
C ALA A 2 -26.48 9.88 -60.90
N GLU A 3 -27.21 10.52 -59.99
CA GLU A 3 -26.76 10.67 -58.60
C GLU A 3 -26.42 9.27 -58.08
N ALA A 4 -25.13 9.01 -57.88
CA ALA A 4 -24.71 7.80 -57.21
C ALA A 4 -25.29 7.86 -55.80
N THR A 5 -26.36 7.11 -55.57
CA THR A 5 -27.03 7.00 -54.28
C THR A 5 -25.96 6.68 -53.22
N ARG A 6 -25.85 7.55 -52.21
CA ARG A 6 -24.94 7.36 -51.08
C ARG A 6 -25.41 6.16 -50.25
N GLY A 7 -25.04 4.96 -50.70
CA GLY A 7 -25.34 3.71 -50.02
C GLY A 7 -24.54 3.54 -48.73
N PHE A 8 -24.87 2.51 -47.95
CA PHE A 8 -24.23 2.21 -46.65
C PHE A 8 -22.69 2.26 -46.68
N GLY A 9 -22.06 1.67 -47.70
CA GLY A 9 -20.60 1.66 -47.84
C GLY A 9 -19.96 3.04 -48.07
N TYR A 10 -20.69 4.03 -48.60
CA TYR A 10 -20.22 5.42 -48.67
C TYR A 10 -20.16 6.03 -47.27
N TRP A 11 -21.24 5.88 -46.50
CA TRP A 11 -21.34 6.45 -45.16
C TRP A 11 -20.40 5.77 -44.18
N ALA A 12 -20.17 4.46 -44.32
CA ALA A 12 -19.17 3.74 -43.52
C ALA A 12 -17.74 4.28 -43.73
N VAL A 13 -17.33 4.52 -44.99
CA VAL A 13 -16.02 5.11 -45.30
C VAL A 13 -15.93 6.55 -44.80
N ALA A 14 -16.98 7.34 -44.98
CA ALA A 14 -17.02 8.73 -44.51
C ALA A 14 -16.98 8.82 -42.98
N LEU A 15 -17.68 7.92 -42.27
CA LEU A 15 -17.67 7.83 -40.82
C LEU A 15 -16.28 7.44 -40.30
N LEU A 16 -15.63 6.42 -40.89
CA LEU A 16 -14.26 6.04 -40.52
C LEU A 16 -13.29 7.20 -40.76
N ALA A 17 -13.37 7.87 -41.91
CA ALA A 17 -12.53 9.03 -42.20
C ALA A 17 -12.77 10.18 -41.21
N LEU A 18 -14.02 10.40 -40.78
CA LEU A 18 -14.35 11.38 -39.75
C LEU A 18 -13.74 11.00 -38.40
N ILE A 19 -13.86 9.75 -37.97
CA ILE A 19 -13.27 9.24 -36.73
C ILE A 19 -11.74 9.41 -36.77
N MET A 20 -11.08 8.99 -37.85
CA MET A 20 -9.64 9.17 -38.02
C MET A 20 -9.21 10.65 -38.00
N MET A 21 -10.03 11.56 -38.52
CA MET A 21 -9.79 13.00 -38.43
C MET A 21 -9.94 13.51 -36.99
N ILE A 22 -11.00 13.11 -36.29
CA ILE A 22 -11.29 13.51 -34.90
C ILE A 22 -10.16 13.09 -33.96
N PHE A 23 -9.57 11.90 -34.14
CA PHE A 23 -8.44 11.44 -33.33
C PHE A 23 -7.09 11.94 -33.87
N GLY A 24 -6.93 12.06 -35.19
CA GLY A 24 -5.67 12.51 -35.80
C GLY A 24 -5.31 13.96 -35.45
N LEU A 25 -6.31 14.85 -35.34
CA LEU A 25 -6.11 16.25 -34.97
C LEU A 25 -5.50 16.45 -33.55
N PRO A 26 -6.09 15.92 -32.46
CA PRO A 26 -5.49 16.03 -31.13
C PRO A 26 -4.16 15.28 -31.01
N ILE A 27 -4.00 14.12 -31.68
CA ILE A 27 -2.71 13.41 -31.72
C ILE A 27 -1.63 14.27 -32.39
N LEU A 28 -1.94 14.94 -33.50
CA LEU A 28 -1.01 15.85 -34.16
C LEU A 28 -0.70 17.08 -33.28
N ALA A 29 -1.73 17.72 -32.72
CA ALA A 29 -1.56 18.92 -31.90
C ALA A 29 -0.74 18.63 -30.63
N GLY A 30 -1.11 17.59 -29.89
CA GLY A 30 -0.36 17.13 -28.72
C GLY A 30 1.03 16.62 -29.09
N GLY A 31 1.19 15.95 -30.23
CA GLY A 31 2.50 15.51 -30.71
C GLY A 31 3.43 16.68 -31.04
N VAL A 32 2.92 17.74 -31.67
CA VAL A 32 3.69 18.98 -31.88
C VAL A 32 4.06 19.60 -30.54
N TRP A 33 3.14 19.64 -29.59
CA TRP A 33 3.42 20.16 -28.25
C TRP A 33 4.50 19.33 -27.53
N LEU A 34 4.40 18.00 -27.55
CA LEU A 34 5.40 17.10 -26.98
C LEU A 34 6.79 17.33 -27.59
N ILE A 35 6.88 17.57 -28.91
CA ILE A 35 8.15 17.94 -29.57
C ILE A 35 8.73 19.24 -28.99
N THR A 36 7.89 20.25 -28.75
CA THR A 36 8.37 21.53 -28.16
C THR A 36 8.90 21.36 -26.74
N LEU A 37 8.45 20.32 -26.02
CA LEU A 37 8.94 19.93 -24.70
C LEU A 37 10.14 18.97 -24.76
N GLY A 38 10.66 18.69 -25.96
CA GLY A 38 11.81 17.78 -26.16
C GLY A 38 11.46 16.29 -26.13
N GLY A 39 10.18 15.93 -26.22
CA GLY A 39 9.73 14.54 -26.21
C GLY A 39 9.65 13.88 -27.60
N SER A 40 8.97 12.73 -27.67
CA SER A 40 8.86 11.92 -28.89
C SER A 40 8.17 12.63 -30.06
N TRP A 41 8.76 12.51 -31.26
CA TRP A 41 8.21 13.06 -32.50
C TRP A 41 7.13 12.19 -33.13
N TYR A 42 7.00 10.94 -32.64
CA TYR A 42 6.13 9.93 -33.23
C TYR A 42 4.68 10.41 -33.36
N TYR A 43 4.11 10.99 -32.30
CA TYR A 43 2.70 11.38 -32.29
C TYR A 43 2.37 12.44 -33.33
N ALA A 44 3.28 13.40 -33.58
CA ALA A 44 3.06 14.38 -34.64
C ALA A 44 3.02 13.70 -36.03
N LEU A 45 3.94 12.78 -36.29
CA LEU A 45 4.00 12.04 -37.55
C LEU A 45 2.78 11.11 -37.73
N ALA A 46 2.38 10.40 -36.67
CA ALA A 46 1.22 9.51 -36.66
C ALA A 46 -0.08 10.30 -36.87
N GLY A 47 -0.26 11.43 -36.17
CA GLY A 47 -1.41 12.32 -36.33
C GLY A 47 -1.51 12.87 -37.75
N LEU A 48 -0.40 13.30 -38.35
CA LEU A 48 -0.35 13.72 -39.75
C LEU A 48 -0.74 12.59 -40.71
N GLY A 49 -0.24 11.37 -40.47
CA GLY A 49 -0.59 10.18 -41.24
C GLY A 49 -2.08 9.85 -41.18
N LEU A 50 -2.69 9.93 -39.99
CA LEU A 50 -4.13 9.74 -39.78
C LEU A 50 -4.96 10.78 -40.54
N ILE A 51 -4.62 12.06 -40.42
CA ILE A 51 -5.32 13.16 -41.11
C ILE A 51 -5.20 13.03 -42.63
N ALA A 52 -4.00 12.73 -43.13
CA ALA A 52 -3.76 12.54 -44.55
C ALA A 52 -4.54 11.34 -45.10
N SER A 53 -4.54 10.21 -44.37
CA SER A 53 -5.35 9.04 -44.74
C SER A 53 -6.84 9.37 -44.77
N ALA A 54 -7.37 10.01 -43.72
CA ALA A 54 -8.76 10.44 -43.63
C ALA A 54 -9.17 11.33 -44.81
N PHE A 55 -8.35 12.32 -45.17
CA PHE A 55 -8.58 13.23 -46.30
C PHE A 55 -8.75 12.49 -47.64
N PHE A 56 -7.98 11.42 -47.88
CA PHE A 56 -8.09 10.60 -49.08
C PHE A 56 -9.23 9.57 -49.00
N LEU A 57 -9.57 9.07 -47.81
CA LEU A 57 -10.73 8.19 -47.60
C LEU A 57 -12.05 8.94 -47.82
N PHE A 58 -12.18 10.21 -47.41
CA PHE A 58 -13.33 11.05 -47.79
C PHE A 58 -13.50 11.18 -49.31
N ARG A 59 -12.39 11.15 -50.06
CA ARG A 59 -12.40 11.13 -51.54
C ARG A 59 -12.57 9.74 -52.14
N ARG A 60 -12.72 8.72 -51.29
CA ARG A 60 -12.78 7.30 -51.63
C ARG A 60 -11.57 6.84 -52.45
N SER A 61 -10.37 7.33 -52.14
CA SER A 61 -9.14 6.96 -52.86
C SER A 61 -8.37 5.83 -52.16
N MET A 62 -7.82 4.89 -52.94
CA MET A 62 -6.86 3.89 -52.43
C MET A 62 -5.60 4.52 -51.82
N THR A 63 -5.27 5.78 -52.16
CA THR A 63 -4.18 6.52 -51.53
C THR A 63 -4.31 6.58 -50.01
N GLY A 64 -5.54 6.71 -49.48
CA GLY A 64 -5.76 6.74 -48.02
C GLY A 64 -5.33 5.43 -47.35
N VAL A 65 -5.63 4.30 -47.97
CA VAL A 65 -5.21 2.97 -47.48
C VAL A 65 -3.69 2.86 -47.46
N TRP A 66 -3.00 3.28 -48.52
CA TRP A 66 -1.53 3.22 -48.57
C TRP A 66 -0.85 4.13 -47.56
N ILE A 67 -1.36 5.35 -47.37
CA ILE A 67 -0.86 6.27 -46.33
C ILE A 67 -1.03 5.63 -44.96
N TYR A 68 -2.20 5.02 -44.70
CA TYR A 68 -2.45 4.36 -43.43
C TYR A 68 -1.53 3.15 -43.20
N LEU A 69 -1.33 2.30 -44.21
CA LEU A 69 -0.41 1.17 -44.13
C LEU A 69 1.02 1.62 -43.84
N LEU A 70 1.47 2.70 -44.47
CA LEU A 70 2.79 3.29 -44.19
C LEU A 70 2.87 3.84 -42.76
N THR A 71 1.81 4.52 -42.32
CA THR A 71 1.72 5.06 -40.95
C THR A 71 1.79 3.92 -39.93
N PHE A 72 0.99 2.87 -40.13
CA PHE A 72 0.97 1.69 -39.27
C PHE A 72 2.31 0.94 -39.25
N ALA A 73 2.97 0.78 -40.41
CA ALA A 73 4.29 0.17 -40.47
C ALA A 73 5.32 1.01 -39.69
N GLY A 74 5.26 2.35 -39.82
CA GLY A 74 6.08 3.26 -39.02
C GLY A 74 5.79 3.15 -37.52
N THR A 75 4.51 3.09 -37.14
CA THR A 75 4.06 2.83 -35.75
C THR A 75 4.61 1.52 -35.22
N LEU A 76 4.53 0.42 -35.98
CA LEU A 76 5.03 -0.89 -35.56
C LEU A 76 6.54 -0.87 -35.34
N VAL A 77 7.30 -0.27 -36.26
CA VAL A 77 8.76 -0.15 -36.12
C VAL A 77 9.13 0.72 -34.92
N TRP A 78 8.47 1.86 -34.75
CA TRP A 78 8.69 2.74 -33.59
C TRP A 78 8.37 2.04 -32.28
N ALA A 79 7.22 1.37 -32.20
CA ALA A 79 6.76 0.73 -30.98
C ALA A 79 7.68 -0.43 -30.56
N LEU A 80 8.13 -1.26 -31.51
CA LEU A 80 9.10 -2.34 -31.25
C LEU A 80 10.48 -1.81 -30.87
N TRP A 81 10.93 -0.72 -31.51
CA TRP A 81 12.20 -0.07 -31.16
C TRP A 81 12.16 0.58 -29.77
N GLU A 82 11.04 1.18 -29.41
CA GLU A 82 10.92 1.95 -28.18
C GLU A 82 10.67 1.06 -26.95
N ALA A 83 9.78 0.06 -27.09
CA ALA A 83 9.23 -0.72 -25.98
C ALA A 83 9.40 -2.24 -26.12
N GLY A 84 10.15 -2.72 -27.11
CA GLY A 84 10.44 -4.15 -27.28
C GLY A 84 9.16 -4.98 -27.48
N LEU A 85 9.04 -6.11 -26.77
CA LEU A 85 7.89 -7.01 -26.84
C LEU A 85 7.02 -6.98 -25.56
N ASP A 86 7.20 -5.97 -24.71
CA ASP A 86 6.43 -5.85 -23.47
C ASP A 86 4.95 -5.63 -23.77
N GLY A 87 4.08 -6.56 -23.33
CA GLY A 87 2.66 -6.55 -23.67
C GLY A 87 1.93 -5.29 -23.18
N TRP A 88 2.25 -4.84 -21.97
CA TRP A 88 1.63 -3.65 -21.39
C TRP A 88 2.08 -2.40 -22.12
N ALA A 89 3.37 -2.21 -22.33
CA ALA A 89 3.91 -1.09 -23.07
C ALA A 89 3.37 -1.06 -24.52
N GLN A 90 3.18 -2.20 -25.16
CA GLN A 90 2.67 -2.25 -26.54
C GLN A 90 1.18 -1.91 -26.65
N LEU A 91 0.38 -2.05 -25.58
CA LEU A 91 -1.07 -1.86 -25.61
C LEU A 91 -1.48 -0.47 -26.17
N PRO A 92 -1.09 0.68 -25.59
CA PRO A 92 -1.45 1.99 -26.16
C PRO A 92 -0.83 2.25 -27.52
N ARG A 93 0.32 1.61 -27.82
CA ARG A 93 1.08 1.84 -29.05
C ARG A 93 0.46 1.15 -30.26
N LEU A 94 -0.10 -0.05 -30.09
CA LEU A 94 -0.49 -0.92 -31.20
C LEU A 94 -1.98 -1.28 -31.24
N LEU A 95 -2.70 -1.30 -30.12
CA LEU A 95 -4.10 -1.77 -30.10
C LEU A 95 -5.01 -0.91 -30.98
N ALA A 96 -5.10 0.38 -30.69
CA ALA A 96 -5.95 1.30 -31.46
C ALA A 96 -5.52 1.43 -32.94
N PRO A 97 -4.22 1.56 -33.29
CA PRO A 97 -3.78 1.53 -34.68
C PRO A 97 -4.13 0.21 -35.41
N THR A 98 -4.09 -0.93 -34.72
CA THR A 98 -4.49 -2.21 -35.33
C THR A 98 -6.00 -2.27 -35.57
N ILE A 99 -6.81 -1.79 -34.63
CA ILE A 99 -8.27 -1.70 -34.81
C ILE A 99 -8.61 -0.81 -36.01
N VAL A 100 -7.99 0.36 -36.11
CA VAL A 100 -8.19 1.26 -37.26
C VAL A 100 -7.70 0.61 -38.56
N LEU A 101 -6.60 -0.16 -38.54
CA LEU A 101 -6.12 -0.92 -39.71
C LEU A 101 -7.21 -1.85 -40.25
N VAL A 102 -7.84 -2.63 -39.37
CA VAL A 102 -8.92 -3.55 -39.74
C VAL A 102 -10.05 -2.79 -40.44
N PHE A 103 -10.51 -1.68 -39.86
CA PHE A 103 -11.59 -0.88 -40.46
C PHE A 103 -11.19 -0.24 -41.79
N VAL A 104 -9.94 0.21 -41.94
CA VAL A 104 -9.41 0.74 -43.21
C VAL A 104 -9.40 -0.35 -44.29
N LEU A 105 -8.97 -1.57 -43.95
CA LEU A 105 -8.98 -2.71 -44.89
C LEU A 105 -10.40 -3.12 -45.28
N LEU A 106 -11.35 -3.12 -44.34
CA LEU A 106 -12.77 -3.39 -44.61
C LEU A 106 -13.42 -2.34 -45.53
N CYS A 107 -12.86 -1.13 -45.61
CA CYS A 107 -13.33 -0.06 -46.50
C CYS A 107 -12.92 -0.24 -47.97
N ILE A 108 -11.89 -1.04 -48.28
CA ILE A 108 -11.32 -1.23 -49.64
C ILE A 108 -12.40 -1.50 -50.72
N PRO A 109 -13.41 -2.37 -50.52
CA PRO A 109 -14.41 -2.65 -51.54
C PRO A 109 -15.21 -1.42 -52.02
N ASN A 110 -15.23 -0.36 -51.21
CA ASN A 110 -15.97 0.88 -51.46
C ASN A 110 -15.08 2.01 -52.03
N LEU A 111 -13.80 1.76 -52.29
CA LEU A 111 -12.85 2.77 -52.80
C LEU A 111 -12.68 2.73 -54.33
N ARG A 112 -12.25 3.86 -54.89
CA ARG A 112 -11.92 4.09 -56.30
C ARG A 112 -10.47 3.66 -56.57
N GLY A 113 -10.21 3.00 -57.70
CA GLY A 113 -8.87 2.52 -58.08
C GLY A 113 -8.51 1.12 -57.58
N ARG A 114 -9.51 0.31 -57.21
CA ARG A 114 -9.30 -1.09 -56.80
C ARG A 114 -8.71 -1.94 -57.94
N VAL A 115 -7.68 -2.70 -57.65
CA VAL A 115 -7.26 -3.86 -58.47
C VAL A 115 -8.08 -5.07 -57.99
N GLY A 116 -8.48 -5.99 -58.86
CA GLY A 116 -9.45 -7.06 -58.58
C GLY A 116 -9.05 -8.04 -57.46
N VAL A 117 -9.20 -7.63 -56.19
CA VAL A 117 -9.01 -8.49 -55.03
C VAL A 117 -10.36 -9.10 -54.62
N PRO A 118 -10.50 -10.44 -54.58
CA PRO A 118 -11.74 -11.09 -54.15
C PRO A 118 -12.07 -10.76 -52.69
N ARG A 119 -13.36 -10.56 -52.39
CA ARG A 119 -13.85 -10.22 -51.03
C ARG A 119 -13.43 -11.22 -49.95
N GLY A 120 -13.29 -12.51 -50.29
CA GLY A 120 -12.93 -13.57 -49.35
C GLY A 120 -11.47 -13.54 -48.87
N SER A 121 -10.53 -13.12 -49.71
CA SER A 121 -9.10 -13.06 -49.37
C SER A 121 -8.73 -11.89 -48.44
N MET A 122 -9.51 -10.80 -48.46
CA MET A 122 -9.28 -9.67 -47.55
C MET A 122 -9.83 -9.90 -46.15
N ALA A 123 -10.96 -10.62 -46.02
CA ALA A 123 -11.48 -11.04 -44.72
C ALA A 123 -10.51 -12.02 -44.02
N ALA A 124 -9.90 -12.94 -44.77
CA ALA A 124 -8.89 -13.86 -44.26
C ALA A 124 -7.58 -13.16 -43.85
N ALA A 125 -7.12 -12.15 -44.60
CA ALA A 125 -5.96 -11.35 -44.24
C ALA A 125 -6.20 -10.44 -43.01
N ALA A 126 -7.41 -9.86 -42.89
CA ALA A 126 -7.80 -9.10 -41.70
C ALA A 126 -7.90 -10.01 -40.46
N LEU A 127 -8.48 -11.21 -40.59
CA LEU A 127 -8.53 -12.22 -39.53
C LEU A 127 -7.13 -12.75 -39.15
N GLY A 128 -6.21 -12.87 -40.11
CA GLY A 128 -4.81 -13.25 -39.85
C GLY A 128 -4.01 -12.17 -39.11
N ILE A 129 -4.26 -10.89 -39.39
CA ILE A 129 -3.63 -9.74 -38.71
C ILE A 129 -4.23 -9.55 -37.30
N ILE A 130 -5.55 -9.74 -37.14
CA ILE A 130 -6.21 -9.79 -35.82
C ILE A 130 -5.68 -10.97 -35.00
N GLY A 131 -5.49 -12.14 -35.63
CA GLY A 131 -4.91 -13.32 -35.01
C GLY A 131 -3.46 -13.09 -34.55
N LEU A 132 -2.61 -12.45 -35.35
CA LEU A 132 -1.22 -12.12 -34.98
C LEU A 132 -1.12 -11.04 -33.90
N GLY A 133 -1.99 -10.02 -33.91
CA GLY A 133 -2.07 -9.00 -32.86
C GLY A 133 -2.62 -9.53 -31.54
N ALA A 134 -3.62 -10.42 -31.58
CA ALA A 134 -4.15 -11.10 -30.39
C ALA A 134 -3.18 -12.16 -29.85
N SER A 135 -2.42 -12.84 -30.71
CA SER A 135 -1.38 -13.80 -30.29
C SER A 135 -0.21 -13.12 -29.58
N ALA A 136 0.13 -11.88 -29.97
CA ALA A 136 1.15 -11.08 -29.28
C ALA A 136 0.70 -10.59 -27.89
N MET A 137 -0.60 -10.39 -27.66
CA MET A 137 -1.16 -10.08 -26.33
C MET A 137 -1.27 -11.30 -25.40
N VAL A 138 -1.45 -12.51 -25.95
CA VAL A 138 -1.59 -13.75 -25.16
C VAL A 138 -0.24 -14.39 -24.83
N LEU A 139 0.85 -14.02 -25.51
CA LEU A 139 2.17 -14.63 -25.31
C LEU A 139 3.06 -13.95 -24.25
N THR A 140 2.59 -12.89 -23.59
CA THR A 140 3.40 -12.17 -22.57
C THR A 140 3.07 -12.52 -21.12
N SER A 141 2.07 -13.37 -20.85
CA SER A 141 1.73 -13.82 -19.49
C SER A 141 2.44 -15.10 -19.04
N VAL A 142 3.39 -15.64 -19.83
CA VAL A 142 4.12 -16.89 -19.51
C VAL A 142 5.64 -16.72 -19.45
N GLN A 143 6.17 -15.49 -19.61
CA GLN A 143 7.62 -15.28 -19.74
C GLN A 143 8.17 -14.25 -18.73
N TYR A 144 7.87 -14.42 -17.45
CA TYR A 144 8.71 -13.93 -16.34
C TYR A 144 9.01 -15.11 -15.40
N ALA A 145 9.63 -16.15 -15.95
CA ALA A 145 10.19 -17.25 -15.20
C ALA A 145 11.36 -17.82 -15.99
N SER A 146 12.52 -17.16 -15.94
CA SER A 146 13.87 -17.75 -16.14
C SER A 146 14.89 -16.65 -16.43
N THR A 147 15.74 -16.32 -15.44
CA THR A 147 17.21 -16.33 -15.55
C THR A 147 17.86 -15.81 -14.27
N ILE A 148 17.69 -16.55 -13.16
CA ILE A 148 18.80 -16.86 -12.26
C ILE A 148 18.62 -18.34 -11.88
N ALA A 149 19.45 -19.20 -12.44
CA ALA A 149 19.63 -20.57 -11.99
C ALA A 149 21.13 -20.72 -11.74
N GLN A 150 21.54 -20.53 -10.49
CA GLN A 150 22.79 -21.08 -10.00
C GLN A 150 22.45 -22.36 -9.22
N GLU A 151 23.17 -23.43 -9.52
CA GLU A 151 23.01 -24.73 -8.88
C GLU A 151 23.27 -24.61 -7.36
N ALA A 152 22.23 -24.88 -6.57
CA ALA A 152 22.33 -25.04 -5.13
C ALA A 152 23.02 -26.38 -4.77
N PRO A 153 23.89 -26.44 -3.74
CA PRO A 153 24.39 -27.69 -3.20
C PRO A 153 23.38 -28.34 -2.24
N THR A 154 23.33 -29.67 -2.25
CA THR A 154 22.52 -30.51 -1.34
C THR A 154 22.95 -30.38 0.14
N PRO A 155 22.02 -30.38 1.13
CA PRO A 155 22.36 -30.36 2.55
C PRO A 155 22.87 -31.73 3.03
N GLY A 156 23.86 -31.72 3.93
CA GLY A 156 24.24 -32.86 4.76
C GLY A 156 23.46 -32.86 6.09
N PRO A 157 23.43 -34.00 6.83
CA PRO A 157 22.51 -34.16 7.95
C PRO A 157 23.01 -33.50 9.25
N ASP A 158 22.04 -32.88 9.93
CA ASP A 158 21.88 -32.47 11.35
C ASP A 158 23.09 -32.50 12.29
N ALA A 159 23.28 -31.37 12.98
CA ALA A 159 23.89 -31.32 14.30
C ALA A 159 22.99 -30.48 15.24
N PRO A 160 22.71 -30.95 16.48
CA PRO A 160 21.86 -30.22 17.40
C PRO A 160 22.60 -29.05 18.05
N LEU A 161 21.95 -27.90 18.10
CA LEU A 161 22.45 -26.70 18.77
C LEU A 161 22.42 -26.86 20.31
N PRO A 162 23.40 -26.30 21.04
CA PRO A 162 23.38 -26.28 22.50
C PRO A 162 22.46 -25.15 23.01
N PRO A 163 21.76 -25.36 24.15
CA PRO A 163 20.93 -24.32 24.74
C PRO A 163 21.80 -23.20 25.32
N LEU A 164 21.42 -21.95 25.02
CA LEU A 164 21.97 -20.76 25.65
C LEU A 164 21.39 -20.60 27.07
N PRO A 165 22.14 -19.99 28.00
CA PRO A 165 21.74 -19.89 29.40
C PRO A 165 20.62 -18.86 29.59
N GLU A 166 19.47 -19.33 30.07
CA GLU A 166 18.38 -18.49 30.57
C GLU A 166 18.85 -17.70 31.81
N THR A 167 18.99 -16.39 31.67
CA THR A 167 18.82 -15.47 32.80
C THR A 167 17.35 -15.11 32.88
N VAL A 168 16.60 -15.88 33.66
CA VAL A 168 15.19 -15.59 33.98
C VAL A 168 15.15 -14.33 34.84
N VAL A 169 14.78 -13.21 34.22
CA VAL A 169 14.13 -12.11 34.94
C VAL A 169 12.69 -12.57 35.14
N GLU A 170 12.20 -12.53 36.37
CA GLU A 170 10.85 -12.94 36.74
C GLU A 170 9.86 -11.92 36.16
N THR A 171 9.39 -12.15 34.93
CA THR A 171 8.40 -11.32 34.25
C THR A 171 6.99 -11.67 34.76
N GLN A 172 6.13 -10.65 34.88
CA GLN A 172 4.77 -10.78 35.44
C GLN A 172 3.67 -11.03 34.38
N TYR A 173 4.04 -11.36 33.14
CA TYR A 173 3.11 -11.58 32.03
C TYR A 173 3.34 -12.93 31.33
N VAL A 174 2.32 -13.46 30.67
CA VAL A 174 2.40 -14.68 29.87
C VAL A 174 2.85 -14.32 28.45
N ALA A 175 4.06 -14.75 28.06
CA ALA A 175 4.47 -14.71 26.66
C ALA A 175 3.67 -15.77 25.88
N LEU A 176 2.77 -15.32 25.01
CA LEU A 176 1.95 -16.17 24.16
C LEU A 176 2.62 -16.35 22.79
N GLU A 177 2.54 -17.57 22.27
CA GLU A 177 3.13 -17.95 20.99
C GLU A 177 2.06 -18.10 19.90
N THR A 178 2.50 -18.02 18.64
CA THR A 178 1.64 -18.34 17.50
C THR A 178 1.43 -19.84 17.38
N GLY A 179 0.28 -20.24 16.84
CA GLY A 179 -0.06 -21.64 16.58
C GLY A 179 -1.47 -21.92 17.02
N VAL A 180 -1.64 -22.43 18.25
CA VAL A 180 -2.97 -22.51 18.84
C VAL A 180 -3.58 -21.11 18.96
N ASP A 181 -2.79 -20.14 19.38
CA ASP A 181 -3.21 -18.75 19.57
C ASP A 181 -2.58 -17.80 18.54
N TRP A 182 -3.07 -16.57 18.50
CA TRP A 182 -2.58 -15.43 17.71
C TRP A 182 -2.71 -14.15 18.55
N PRO A 183 -1.79 -13.91 19.50
CA PRO A 183 -1.98 -12.93 20.58
C PRO A 183 -1.83 -11.46 20.20
N ALA A 184 -1.21 -11.14 19.06
CA ALA A 184 -0.99 -9.76 18.60
C ALA A 184 -1.17 -9.64 17.08
N TYR A 185 -1.28 -8.41 16.56
CA TYR A 185 -1.46 -8.13 15.12
C TYR A 185 -0.48 -8.93 14.24
N GLY A 186 0.83 -8.85 14.53
CA GLY A 186 1.88 -9.53 13.78
C GLY A 186 2.11 -11.00 14.18
N GLY A 187 1.12 -11.65 14.80
CA GLY A 187 1.25 -12.93 15.48
C GLY A 187 1.66 -12.73 16.93
N THR A 188 2.87 -12.24 17.15
CA THR A 188 3.38 -11.78 18.45
C THR A 188 3.92 -10.35 18.33
N HIS A 189 4.46 -9.78 19.41
CA HIS A 189 5.12 -8.47 19.37
C HIS A 189 6.47 -8.48 18.60
N ALA A 190 7.03 -9.67 18.30
CA ALA A 190 8.13 -9.84 17.37
C ALA A 190 7.72 -9.69 15.89
N ALA A 191 6.40 -9.70 15.61
CA ALA A 191 5.83 -9.34 14.31
C ALA A 191 6.30 -10.19 13.11
N LEU A 192 6.46 -11.50 13.30
CA LEU A 192 6.86 -12.41 12.21
C LEU A 192 5.75 -12.71 11.21
N ARG A 193 4.47 -12.56 11.61
CA ARG A 193 3.30 -12.99 10.81
C ARG A 193 3.46 -14.43 10.32
N TYR A 194 3.87 -15.30 11.23
CA TYR A 194 4.15 -16.71 10.99
C TYR A 194 3.29 -17.56 11.88
N SER A 195 2.88 -18.73 11.39
CA SER A 195 2.21 -19.77 12.19
C SER A 195 2.94 -21.10 12.05
N PRO A 196 3.23 -21.81 13.15
CA PRO A 196 3.80 -23.14 13.11
C PRO A 196 2.79 -24.22 12.68
N LEU A 197 1.52 -23.87 12.43
CA LEU A 197 0.49 -24.83 12.05
C LEU A 197 0.72 -25.40 10.64
N THR A 198 0.45 -26.70 10.50
CA THR A 198 0.71 -27.48 9.28
C THR A 198 -0.49 -28.29 8.79
N GLN A 199 -1.69 -28.07 9.34
CA GLN A 199 -2.88 -28.84 8.95
C GLN A 199 -3.33 -28.48 7.53
N ILE A 200 -3.30 -27.20 7.17
CA ILE A 200 -3.53 -26.70 5.81
C ILE A 200 -2.18 -26.74 5.06
N THR A 201 -2.14 -27.45 3.94
CA THR A 201 -0.93 -27.76 3.17
C THR A 201 -1.14 -27.46 1.68
N LYS A 202 -0.06 -27.47 0.90
CA LYS A 202 -0.11 -27.31 -0.56
C LYS A 202 -1.05 -28.34 -1.21
N GLU A 203 -1.15 -29.54 -0.66
CA GLU A 203 -1.94 -30.65 -1.19
C GLU A 203 -3.44 -30.53 -0.88
N ASN A 204 -3.82 -29.85 0.20
CA ASN A 204 -5.22 -29.83 0.68
C ASN A 204 -5.86 -28.44 0.73
N VAL A 205 -5.10 -27.35 0.55
CA VAL A 205 -5.63 -25.97 0.57
C VAL A 205 -6.76 -25.74 -0.44
N GLY A 206 -6.75 -26.48 -1.55
CA GLY A 206 -7.83 -26.48 -2.55
C GLY A 206 -9.21 -26.91 -2.02
N SER A 207 -9.28 -27.49 -0.81
CA SER A 207 -10.52 -27.95 -0.16
C SER A 207 -10.99 -27.04 0.97
N LEU A 208 -10.38 -25.86 1.17
CA LEU A 208 -10.86 -24.91 2.18
C LEU A 208 -12.31 -24.48 1.90
N GLU A 209 -13.12 -24.48 2.95
CA GLU A 209 -14.51 -24.02 2.94
C GLU A 209 -14.69 -22.86 3.92
N GLN A 210 -15.59 -21.93 3.59
CA GLN A 210 -16.04 -20.91 4.55
C GLN A 210 -16.82 -21.61 5.68
N ILE A 211 -16.32 -21.53 6.91
CA ILE A 211 -16.90 -22.22 8.07
C ILE A 211 -17.81 -21.31 8.91
N TRP A 212 -17.54 -20.02 8.93
CA TRP A 212 -18.38 -19.00 9.55
C TRP A 212 -18.10 -17.62 8.95
N GLU A 213 -19.05 -16.72 9.15
CA GLU A 213 -18.96 -15.30 8.80
C GLU A 213 -19.58 -14.50 9.95
N PHE A 214 -18.91 -13.43 10.35
CA PHE A 214 -19.42 -12.45 11.31
C PHE A 214 -19.47 -11.07 10.66
N ARG A 215 -20.55 -10.33 10.91
CA ARG A 215 -20.73 -8.96 10.45
C ARG A 215 -20.88 -8.05 11.66
N THR A 216 -20.04 -7.01 11.75
CA THR A 216 -20.04 -6.12 12.91
C THR A 216 -21.29 -5.25 12.99
N GLY A 217 -21.97 -5.03 11.86
CA GLY A 217 -23.10 -4.11 11.77
C GLY A 217 -22.70 -2.66 12.09
N ASP A 218 -21.42 -2.34 11.89
CA ASP A 218 -20.80 -1.11 12.36
C ASP A 218 -19.92 -0.50 11.27
N LEU A 219 -20.55 0.35 10.47
CA LEU A 219 -20.00 0.99 9.29
C LEU A 219 -20.20 2.51 9.37
N PRO A 220 -19.24 3.31 8.87
CA PRO A 220 -19.48 4.72 8.58
C PRO A 220 -20.67 4.91 7.64
N GLU A 221 -21.37 6.05 7.74
CA GLU A 221 -22.53 6.38 6.92
C GLU A 221 -22.22 7.45 5.86
N ASN A 222 -23.04 7.54 4.81
CA ASN A 222 -22.90 8.53 3.73
C ASN A 222 -21.53 8.49 3.03
N ASP A 223 -20.88 9.64 2.84
CA ASP A 223 -19.58 9.79 2.18
C ASP A 223 -18.41 9.80 3.21
N GLU A 224 -18.63 9.29 4.42
CA GLU A 224 -17.60 9.20 5.46
C GLU A 224 -16.46 8.24 5.05
N PRO A 225 -15.19 8.58 5.35
CA PRO A 225 -14.05 7.72 5.09
C PRO A 225 -14.16 6.34 5.75
N PHE A 226 -13.81 5.27 5.02
CA PHE A 226 -13.89 3.90 5.49
C PHE A 226 -12.65 3.09 5.12
N GLY A 227 -12.28 2.13 5.96
CA GLY A 227 -11.16 1.25 5.67
C GLY A 227 -10.80 0.40 6.88
N ASN A 228 -11.65 -0.53 7.30
CA ASN A 228 -11.28 -1.39 8.42
C ASN A 228 -10.13 -2.33 8.00
N GLN A 229 -9.07 -2.35 8.82
CA GLN A 229 -7.79 -3.00 8.52
C GLN A 229 -7.47 -4.10 9.55
N ASN A 230 -8.51 -4.65 10.19
CA ASN A 230 -8.36 -5.45 11.40
C ASN A 230 -7.69 -6.80 11.16
N THR A 231 -6.68 -7.11 11.98
CA THR A 231 -6.25 -8.48 12.26
C THR A 231 -6.71 -8.85 13.66
N PRO A 232 -7.63 -9.83 13.80
CA PRO A 232 -8.12 -10.25 15.11
C PRO A 232 -7.02 -10.80 16.01
N VAL A 233 -7.25 -10.76 17.32
CA VAL A 233 -6.43 -11.47 18.31
C VAL A 233 -7.18 -12.69 18.78
N LYS A 234 -6.52 -13.86 18.79
CA LYS A 234 -7.10 -15.12 19.26
C LYS A 234 -6.32 -15.63 20.45
N VAL A 235 -7.00 -15.83 21.58
CA VAL A 235 -6.42 -16.44 22.79
C VAL A 235 -7.43 -17.41 23.40
N GLY A 236 -7.02 -18.66 23.62
CA GLY A 236 -7.89 -19.71 24.14
C GLY A 236 -9.06 -20.01 23.18
N ASP A 237 -10.29 -20.00 23.67
CA ASP A 237 -11.47 -20.26 22.83
C ASP A 237 -12.06 -18.99 22.20
N ARG A 238 -11.43 -17.83 22.40
CA ARG A 238 -11.97 -16.51 22.02
C ARG A 238 -11.17 -15.84 20.92
N LEU A 239 -11.92 -15.24 20.00
CA LEU A 239 -11.42 -14.37 18.94
C LEU A 239 -11.94 -12.95 19.21
N TYR A 240 -11.03 -12.01 19.38
CA TYR A 240 -11.33 -10.61 19.67
C TYR A 240 -11.07 -9.75 18.45
N LEU A 241 -12.01 -8.86 18.13
CA LEU A 241 -11.91 -7.98 16.98
C LEU A 241 -12.44 -6.58 17.30
N CYS A 242 -12.07 -5.62 16.45
CA CYS A 242 -12.69 -4.30 16.43
C CYS A 242 -13.23 -3.95 15.04
N SER A 243 -14.36 -3.25 15.03
CA SER A 243 -15.03 -2.75 13.82
C SER A 243 -14.48 -1.38 13.37
N ALA A 244 -15.01 -0.87 12.26
CA ALA A 244 -14.64 0.43 11.70
C ALA A 244 -14.86 1.60 12.68
N LEU A 245 -15.93 1.58 13.50
CA LEU A 245 -16.19 2.60 14.54
C LEU A 245 -15.84 2.10 15.96
N ASN A 246 -14.92 1.13 16.05
CA ASN A 246 -14.36 0.59 17.29
C ASN A 246 -15.34 -0.17 18.21
N LYS A 247 -16.46 -0.73 17.74
CA LYS A 247 -17.12 -1.80 18.51
C LYS A 247 -16.14 -2.94 18.72
N ILE A 248 -16.06 -3.43 19.96
CA ILE A 248 -15.15 -4.50 20.36
C ILE A 248 -15.99 -5.74 20.62
N SER A 249 -15.68 -6.83 19.94
CA SER A 249 -16.44 -8.09 20.04
C SER A 249 -15.53 -9.24 20.44
N ALA A 250 -16.06 -10.16 21.24
CA ALA A 250 -15.46 -11.47 21.45
C ALA A 250 -16.36 -12.55 20.83
N LEU A 251 -15.76 -13.37 19.98
CA LEU A 251 -16.42 -14.48 19.29
C LEU A 251 -15.83 -15.81 19.76
N ASP A 252 -16.61 -16.88 19.65
CA ASP A 252 -16.13 -18.25 19.68
C ASP A 252 -15.24 -18.51 18.46
N ALA A 253 -13.97 -18.85 18.71
CA ALA A 253 -12.98 -18.99 17.64
C ALA A 253 -13.33 -20.14 16.67
N ALA A 254 -14.02 -21.19 17.12
CA ALA A 254 -14.37 -22.31 16.26
C ALA A 254 -15.62 -22.02 15.38
N THR A 255 -16.56 -21.21 15.87
CA THR A 255 -17.90 -21.08 15.28
C THR A 255 -18.28 -19.67 14.82
N GLY A 256 -17.53 -18.65 15.23
CA GLY A 256 -17.85 -17.24 14.98
C GLY A 256 -19.05 -16.72 15.78
N ALA A 257 -19.56 -17.50 16.75
CA ALA A 257 -20.68 -17.09 17.59
C ALA A 257 -20.26 -15.99 18.57
N GLU A 258 -21.03 -14.91 18.64
CA GLU A 258 -20.74 -13.80 19.55
C GLU A 258 -20.95 -14.20 21.03
N PHE A 259 -19.94 -13.97 21.87
CA PHE A 259 -20.07 -14.01 23.32
C PHE A 259 -20.60 -12.67 23.86
N TRP A 260 -19.96 -11.59 23.43
CA TRP A 260 -20.32 -10.23 23.80
C TRP A 260 -19.80 -9.24 22.76
N THR A 261 -20.45 -8.08 22.70
CA THR A 261 -20.00 -6.89 21.97
C THR A 261 -20.17 -5.67 22.86
N TYR A 262 -19.12 -4.86 22.93
CA TYR A 262 -19.10 -3.54 23.58
C TYR A 262 -19.11 -2.45 22.51
N ASP A 263 -20.06 -1.52 22.63
CA ASP A 263 -20.17 -0.36 21.75
C ASP A 263 -19.67 0.90 22.48
N PRO A 264 -18.49 1.43 22.10
CA PRO A 264 -17.95 2.64 22.71
C PRO A 264 -18.68 3.91 22.27
N GLN A 265 -19.61 3.83 21.31
CA GLN A 265 -20.32 4.95 20.70
C GLN A 265 -19.38 6.00 20.10
N THR A 266 -18.31 5.54 19.42
CA THR A 266 -17.34 6.42 18.76
C THR A 266 -18.05 7.27 17.70
N PRO A 267 -17.95 8.61 17.78
CA PRO A 267 -18.61 9.47 16.81
C PRO A 267 -17.86 9.45 15.48
N THR A 268 -18.59 9.60 14.37
CA THR A 268 -18.00 9.50 13.03
C THR A 268 -17.17 10.72 12.64
N ASP A 269 -17.38 11.88 13.28
CA ASP A 269 -16.54 13.07 13.13
C ASP A 269 -15.16 12.91 13.77
N ALA A 270 -14.95 11.88 14.59
CA ALA A 270 -13.64 11.53 15.12
C ALA A 270 -12.80 10.67 14.16
N ILE A 271 -13.36 10.22 13.04
CA ILE A 271 -12.61 9.49 12.01
C ILE A 271 -11.50 10.40 11.47
N GLY A 272 -10.26 9.92 11.51
CA GLY A 272 -9.10 10.58 10.91
C GLY A 272 -9.05 10.38 9.40
N TYR A 273 -7.92 9.89 8.86
CA TYR A 273 -7.79 9.62 7.42
C TYR A 273 -8.81 8.60 6.90
N ASN A 274 -9.11 7.56 7.68
CA ASN A 274 -10.17 6.59 7.42
C ASN A 274 -10.59 5.87 8.71
N ALA A 275 -11.74 5.18 8.68
CA ALA A 275 -12.25 4.40 9.81
C ALA A 275 -11.48 3.06 10.01
N SER A 276 -10.16 3.16 10.24
CA SER A 276 -9.27 2.02 10.48
C SER A 276 -9.26 1.55 11.94
N CYS A 277 -9.46 0.26 12.17
CA CYS A 277 -9.03 -0.39 13.41
C CYS A 277 -8.12 -1.59 13.08
N ARG A 278 -6.79 -1.45 13.24
CA ARG A 278 -5.86 -2.53 12.85
C ARG A 278 -5.87 -3.73 13.79
N GLY A 279 -6.31 -3.56 15.03
CA GLY A 279 -6.29 -4.64 16.00
C GLY A 279 -6.55 -4.16 17.43
N LEU A 280 -6.25 -5.04 18.37
CA LEU A 280 -6.30 -4.82 19.81
C LEU A 280 -5.18 -5.61 20.48
N VAL A 281 -4.99 -5.42 21.79
CA VAL A 281 -4.01 -6.16 22.59
C VAL A 281 -4.72 -7.03 23.61
N TYR A 282 -4.25 -8.25 23.81
CA TYR A 282 -4.61 -9.08 24.95
C TYR A 282 -3.57 -8.95 26.05
N PHE A 283 -4.02 -8.88 27.31
CA PHE A 283 -3.15 -8.89 28.48
C PHE A 283 -3.76 -9.78 29.58
N GLU A 284 -2.93 -10.59 30.23
CA GLU A 284 -3.30 -11.38 31.41
C GLU A 284 -2.42 -11.01 32.60
N ASP A 285 -3.05 -10.59 33.70
CA ASP A 285 -2.40 -10.38 34.98
C ASP A 285 -2.23 -11.71 35.70
N THR A 286 -1.01 -12.24 35.67
CA THR A 286 -0.68 -13.53 36.31
C THR A 286 -0.76 -13.49 37.84
N THR A 287 -0.84 -12.30 38.44
CA THR A 287 -0.96 -12.11 39.89
C THR A 287 -2.42 -12.07 40.35
N ALA A 288 -3.36 -11.82 39.44
CA ALA A 288 -4.78 -11.81 39.73
C ALA A 288 -5.30 -13.25 39.97
N SER A 289 -6.22 -13.39 40.93
CA SER A 289 -6.86 -14.69 41.16
C SER A 289 -7.74 -15.07 39.97
N ALA A 290 -7.61 -16.30 39.46
CA ALA A 290 -8.42 -16.81 38.36
C ALA A 290 -9.93 -16.56 38.59
N GLY A 291 -10.62 -16.03 37.58
CA GLY A 291 -12.04 -15.66 37.64
C GLY A 291 -12.34 -14.31 38.31
N THR A 292 -11.31 -13.54 38.69
CA THR A 292 -11.47 -12.13 39.04
C THR A 292 -11.76 -11.32 37.79
N LEU A 293 -12.67 -10.35 37.88
CA LEU A 293 -12.94 -9.41 36.79
C LEU A 293 -11.63 -8.75 36.35
N CYS A 294 -11.37 -8.75 35.05
CA CYS A 294 -10.18 -8.21 34.42
C CYS A 294 -8.87 -8.88 34.85
N ALA A 295 -8.89 -10.13 35.34
CA ALA A 295 -7.67 -10.94 35.41
C ALA A 295 -7.03 -11.08 34.02
N ALA A 296 -7.85 -11.21 32.99
CA ALA A 296 -7.45 -11.03 31.60
C ALA A 296 -8.31 -9.94 30.95
N ARG A 297 -7.72 -9.16 30.05
CA ARG A 297 -8.36 -8.02 29.40
C ARG A 297 -7.90 -7.86 27.96
N VAL A 298 -8.78 -7.25 27.17
CA VAL A 298 -8.45 -6.74 25.85
C VAL A 298 -8.46 -5.22 25.86
N VAL A 299 -7.49 -4.62 25.17
CA VAL A 299 -7.31 -3.17 25.10
C VAL A 299 -7.38 -2.70 23.65
N ASN A 300 -8.24 -1.72 23.39
CA ASN A 300 -8.38 -1.09 22.07
C ASN A 300 -8.24 0.43 22.18
N LEU A 301 -7.73 1.06 21.11
CA LEU A 301 -7.71 2.51 20.95
C LEU A 301 -8.83 2.91 19.98
N THR A 302 -9.63 3.89 20.36
CA THR A 302 -10.73 4.40 19.54
C THR A 302 -10.33 5.65 18.76
N HIS A 303 -11.04 5.93 17.66
CA HIS A 303 -10.82 7.13 16.84
C HIS A 303 -10.95 8.44 17.64
N ASP A 304 -11.82 8.48 18.65
CA ASP A 304 -11.98 9.61 19.57
C ASP A 304 -10.97 9.62 20.73
N ALA A 305 -9.82 8.96 20.53
CA ALA A 305 -8.67 9.00 21.41
C ALA A 305 -8.95 8.48 22.84
N ARG A 306 -9.73 7.40 22.97
CA ARG A 306 -9.88 6.64 24.21
C ARG A 306 -9.10 5.33 24.11
N MET A 307 -8.40 4.97 25.17
CA MET A 307 -7.89 3.62 25.37
C MET A 307 -8.82 2.88 26.33
N ILE A 308 -9.47 1.82 25.85
CA ILE A 308 -10.53 1.11 26.57
C ILE A 308 -10.06 -0.30 26.92
N ALA A 309 -10.17 -0.69 28.19
CA ALA A 309 -9.87 -2.03 28.67
C ALA A 309 -11.16 -2.77 29.06
N LEU A 310 -11.35 -3.95 28.47
CA LEU A 310 -12.52 -4.82 28.72
C LEU A 310 -12.08 -6.19 29.24
N ASP A 311 -12.82 -6.71 30.21
CA ASP A 311 -12.70 -8.08 30.68
C ASP A 311 -12.99 -9.06 29.53
N THR A 312 -12.10 -10.04 29.36
CA THR A 312 -12.15 -11.01 28.25
C THR A 312 -13.35 -11.94 28.29
N GLU A 313 -13.92 -12.20 29.47
CA GLU A 313 -15.04 -13.13 29.67
C GLU A 313 -16.39 -12.46 29.52
N THR A 314 -16.52 -11.23 30.01
CA THR A 314 -17.80 -10.55 30.19
C THR A 314 -18.01 -9.35 29.28
N GLY A 315 -16.93 -8.80 28.69
CA GLY A 315 -16.99 -7.55 27.93
C GLY A 315 -17.25 -6.31 28.79
N GLN A 316 -17.13 -6.44 30.11
CA GLN A 316 -17.29 -5.32 31.04
C GLN A 316 -16.02 -4.48 31.09
N LEU A 317 -16.19 -3.16 31.23
CA LEU A 317 -15.08 -2.24 31.49
C LEU A 317 -14.30 -2.65 32.74
N CYS A 318 -12.97 -2.62 32.66
CA CYS A 318 -12.10 -2.87 33.80
C CYS A 318 -12.10 -1.67 34.74
N PRO A 319 -12.78 -1.72 35.89
CA PRO A 319 -13.01 -0.53 36.71
C PRO A 319 -11.72 0.10 37.26
N ASP A 320 -10.67 -0.71 37.43
CA ASP A 320 -9.37 -0.30 37.94
C ASP A 320 -8.41 0.20 36.85
N PHE A 321 -8.84 0.22 35.58
CA PHE A 321 -8.04 0.73 34.46
C PHE A 321 -8.44 2.18 34.12
N GLY A 322 -7.49 3.11 34.24
CA GLY A 322 -7.69 4.53 34.03
C GLY A 322 -8.85 5.07 34.86
N ASN A 323 -9.77 5.79 34.22
CA ASN A 323 -11.00 6.25 34.83
C ASN A 323 -12.18 5.32 34.48
N GLY A 324 -12.32 4.23 35.24
CA GLY A 324 -13.47 3.32 35.09
C GLY A 324 -13.45 2.48 33.81
N GLY A 325 -12.27 2.06 33.36
CA GLY A 325 -12.02 1.27 32.16
C GLY A 325 -11.49 2.06 30.97
N ILE A 326 -11.30 3.37 31.12
CA ILE A 326 -11.00 4.28 30.02
C ILE A 326 -9.87 5.25 30.39
N VAL A 327 -8.86 5.35 29.52
CA VAL A 327 -7.84 6.39 29.55
C VAL A 327 -8.12 7.40 28.43
N ASN A 328 -8.07 8.70 28.75
CA ASN A 328 -8.22 9.78 27.79
C ASN A 328 -6.86 10.13 27.17
N LEU A 329 -6.66 9.80 25.91
CA LEU A 329 -5.39 10.06 25.21
C LEU A 329 -5.25 11.51 24.74
N LEU A 330 -6.27 12.37 24.88
CA LEU A 330 -6.16 13.80 24.59
C LEU A 330 -5.47 14.59 25.72
N GLU A 331 -5.26 13.99 26.89
CA GLU A 331 -4.57 14.67 27.99
C GLU A 331 -3.12 15.03 27.59
N GLY A 332 -2.79 16.32 27.71
CA GLY A 332 -1.51 16.88 27.28
C GLY A 332 -1.41 17.23 25.79
N ILE A 333 -2.34 16.82 24.92
CA ILE A 333 -2.30 17.13 23.47
C ILE A 333 -2.70 18.60 23.19
N GLY A 334 -3.63 19.14 23.96
CA GLY A 334 -4.18 20.49 23.77
C GLY A 334 -5.54 20.52 23.08
N ASP A 335 -5.99 21.71 22.72
CA ASP A 335 -7.24 21.90 21.96
C ASP A 335 -7.07 21.32 20.55
N THR A 336 -7.83 20.26 20.24
CA THR A 336 -7.80 19.59 18.95
C THR A 336 -9.19 19.49 18.34
N ALA A 337 -9.26 19.55 17.01
CA ALA A 337 -10.48 19.22 16.27
C ALA A 337 -10.71 17.69 16.27
N PRO A 338 -11.97 17.22 16.21
CA PRO A 338 -12.28 15.81 15.94
C PRO A 338 -11.54 15.29 14.69
N GLY A 339 -11.07 14.04 14.73
CA GLY A 339 -10.33 13.41 13.62
C GLY A 339 -8.87 13.87 13.44
N PHE A 340 -8.45 14.94 14.11
CA PHE A 340 -7.09 15.45 13.92
C PHE A 340 -6.02 14.62 14.67
N TYR A 341 -6.38 14.05 15.82
CA TYR A 341 -5.61 13.05 16.57
C TYR A 341 -6.49 11.81 16.73
N ALA A 342 -6.23 10.76 15.95
CA ALA A 342 -7.11 9.59 15.84
C ALA A 342 -6.30 8.28 15.88
N PRO A 343 -6.21 7.58 17.02
CA PRO A 343 -5.53 6.29 17.07
C PRO A 343 -6.17 5.25 16.13
N THR A 344 -5.36 4.64 15.25
CA THR A 344 -5.82 3.63 14.28
C THR A 344 -5.19 2.23 14.48
N SER A 345 -4.15 2.16 15.30
CA SER A 345 -3.35 0.95 15.58
C SER A 345 -3.45 0.57 17.05
N PRO A 346 -3.39 -0.73 17.40
CA PRO A 346 -3.35 -1.15 18.80
C PRO A 346 -2.07 -0.65 19.51
N PRO A 347 -2.08 -0.55 20.86
CA PRO A 347 -0.83 -0.36 21.59
C PRO A 347 0.12 -1.53 21.36
N THR A 348 1.40 -1.34 21.60
CA THR A 348 2.38 -2.44 21.66
C THR A 348 2.63 -2.77 23.11
N LEU A 349 2.36 -4.01 23.51
CA LEU A 349 2.67 -4.49 24.85
C LEU A 349 4.11 -4.98 24.86
N VAL A 350 4.91 -4.44 25.77
CA VAL A 350 6.23 -4.96 26.11
C VAL A 350 6.30 -5.01 27.63
N ARG A 351 6.52 -6.20 28.18
CA ARG A 351 6.37 -6.51 29.60
C ARG A 351 4.96 -6.17 30.09
N ASP A 352 4.84 -5.23 31.01
CA ASP A 352 3.58 -4.73 31.58
C ASP A 352 3.24 -3.31 31.10
N VAL A 353 3.90 -2.81 30.05
CA VAL A 353 3.70 -1.46 29.53
C VAL A 353 3.04 -1.50 28.15
N LEU A 354 1.92 -0.79 28.02
CA LEU A 354 1.23 -0.49 26.77
C LEU A 354 1.82 0.77 26.16
N VAL A 355 2.59 0.62 25.08
CA VAL A 355 3.18 1.73 24.33
C VAL A 355 2.19 2.21 23.26
N VAL A 356 1.81 3.48 23.35
CA VAL A 356 0.75 4.11 22.56
C VAL A 356 1.35 5.18 21.64
N GLY A 357 1.09 5.03 20.34
CA GLY A 357 1.18 6.07 19.32
C GLY A 357 -0.21 6.50 18.81
N SER A 358 -0.26 7.30 17.76
CA SER A 358 -1.52 7.71 17.12
C SER A 358 -1.28 8.16 15.68
N GLN A 359 -2.32 8.07 14.85
CA GLN A 359 -2.36 8.84 13.63
C GLN A 359 -2.66 10.31 13.95
N VAL A 360 -2.01 11.19 13.21
CA VAL A 360 -2.27 12.62 13.18
C VAL A 360 -2.54 13.00 11.72
N SER A 361 -3.53 13.86 11.46
CA SER A 361 -3.75 14.38 10.10
C SER A 361 -2.74 15.49 9.75
N ASP A 362 -1.47 15.13 9.66
CA ASP A 362 -0.27 15.97 9.43
C ASP A 362 -0.32 16.88 8.19
N GLY A 363 -1.12 16.56 7.17
CA GLY A 363 -1.36 17.43 6.01
C GLY A 363 -2.19 18.70 6.28
N GLN A 364 -2.73 18.88 7.50
CA GLN A 364 -3.66 19.96 7.82
C GLN A 364 -2.97 21.28 8.18
N THR A 365 -2.06 21.28 9.14
CA THR A 365 -1.37 22.49 9.63
C THR A 365 -0.03 22.17 10.27
N ARG A 366 0.89 23.13 10.29
CA ARG A 366 2.24 22.97 10.85
C ARG A 366 2.24 22.62 12.34
N GLU A 367 1.32 23.19 13.11
CA GLU A 367 1.15 22.88 14.54
C GLU A 367 0.07 21.79 14.73
N ALA A 368 0.19 20.68 13.99
CA ALA A 368 -0.66 19.52 14.21
C ALA A 368 -0.48 18.94 15.63
N PRO A 369 -1.43 18.15 16.16
CA PRO A 369 -1.25 17.43 17.41
C PRO A 369 0.10 16.74 17.51
N SER A 370 0.66 16.71 18.72
CA SER A 370 1.94 16.05 18.96
C SER A 370 1.87 14.55 18.63
N GLY A 371 2.92 14.04 17.98
CA GLY A 371 3.16 12.61 17.79
C GLY A 371 3.75 11.91 19.02
N VAL A 372 3.56 12.47 20.22
CA VAL A 372 4.06 11.95 21.51
C VAL A 372 3.80 10.45 21.67
N ILE A 373 4.80 9.73 22.15
CA ILE A 373 4.70 8.30 22.47
C ILE A 373 4.57 8.13 23.97
N ARG A 374 3.64 7.29 24.42
CA ARG A 374 3.30 7.16 25.83
C ARG A 374 3.30 5.71 26.27
N GLY A 375 3.91 5.44 27.43
CA GLY A 375 3.85 4.16 28.11
C GLY A 375 2.81 4.19 29.22
N TYR A 376 1.88 3.25 29.19
CA TYR A 376 0.85 3.09 30.21
C TYR A 376 0.96 1.73 30.88
N ASN A 377 0.71 1.67 32.18
CA ASN A 377 0.66 0.40 32.89
C ASN A 377 -0.51 -0.45 32.36
N ALA A 378 -0.26 -1.69 31.96
CA ALA A 378 -1.26 -2.57 31.36
C ALA A 378 -2.36 -3.02 32.34
N VAL A 379 -2.12 -2.91 33.65
CA VAL A 379 -3.08 -3.23 34.71
C VAL A 379 -3.93 -2.03 35.09
N THR A 380 -3.28 -0.90 35.41
CA THR A 380 -3.97 0.26 35.97
C THR A 380 -4.32 1.32 34.95
N GLY A 381 -3.73 1.30 33.75
CA GLY A 381 -3.88 2.37 32.77
C GLY A 381 -3.24 3.70 33.20
N ASP A 382 -2.42 3.69 34.25
CA ASP A 382 -1.67 4.88 34.67
C ASP A 382 -0.57 5.22 33.66
N LEU A 383 -0.30 6.51 33.47
CA LEU A 383 0.80 6.97 32.63
C LEU A 383 2.13 6.75 33.36
N ASP A 384 2.95 5.82 32.88
CA ASP A 384 4.28 5.54 33.42
C ASP A 384 5.30 6.55 32.88
N TRP A 385 5.23 6.83 31.58
CA TRP A 385 6.08 7.84 30.93
C TRP A 385 5.47 8.40 29.64
N ALA A 386 5.95 9.57 29.24
CA ALA A 386 5.73 10.15 27.92
C ALA A 386 7.07 10.56 27.30
N TRP A 387 7.27 10.21 26.03
CA TRP A 387 8.38 10.64 25.20
C TRP A 387 7.90 11.69 24.20
N ASP A 388 8.13 12.95 24.55
CA ASP A 388 8.01 14.09 23.65
C ASP A 388 9.42 14.53 23.22
N MET A 389 9.74 14.30 21.95
CA MET A 389 11.06 14.63 21.41
C MET A 389 11.41 16.12 21.47
N GLY A 390 10.42 17.01 21.52
CA GLY A 390 10.62 18.45 21.71
C GLY A 390 10.93 18.84 23.15
N ARG A 391 10.77 17.92 24.10
CA ARG A 391 10.97 18.12 25.56
C ARG A 391 11.90 17.05 26.14
N PRO A 392 13.16 16.98 25.69
CA PRO A 392 14.07 15.91 26.09
C PRO A 392 14.30 15.89 27.61
N GLY A 393 14.05 14.73 28.22
CA GLY A 393 14.22 14.51 29.67
C GLY A 393 12.96 14.76 30.50
N GLU A 394 11.89 15.30 29.93
CA GLU A 394 10.57 15.34 30.58
C GLU A 394 9.81 14.02 30.29
N LYS A 395 9.17 13.44 31.31
CA LYS A 395 8.70 12.04 31.29
C LYS A 395 7.24 11.85 31.65
N GLY A 396 6.40 12.86 31.47
CA GLY A 396 4.98 12.74 31.78
C GLY A 396 4.20 13.83 31.12
N LEU A 397 3.04 14.13 31.69
CA LEU A 397 2.22 15.24 31.23
C LEU A 397 3.01 16.55 31.24
N PRO A 398 2.81 17.43 30.24
CA PRO A 398 3.36 18.77 30.25
C PRO A 398 2.93 19.53 31.51
N PRO A 399 3.72 20.54 31.96
CA PRO A 399 3.30 21.42 33.04
C PRO A 399 1.92 22.05 32.81
N GLU A 400 1.22 22.40 33.88
CA GLU A 400 -0.11 22.99 33.80
C GLU A 400 -0.13 24.23 32.87
N GLY A 401 -0.99 24.19 31.85
CA GLY A 401 -1.12 25.25 30.83
C GLY A 401 -0.22 25.06 29.61
N GLU A 402 0.60 24.01 29.57
CA GLU A 402 1.39 23.62 28.42
C GLU A 402 0.82 22.36 27.75
N VAL A 403 1.28 22.09 26.52
CA VAL A 403 0.90 20.93 25.71
C VAL A 403 2.16 20.25 25.18
N TYR A 404 2.06 18.97 24.80
CA TYR A 404 3.13 18.27 24.09
C TYR A 404 3.45 18.98 22.78
N THR A 405 4.69 18.85 22.32
CA THR A 405 5.24 19.63 21.20
C THR A 405 4.46 19.37 19.91
N PRO A 406 3.73 20.38 19.38
CA PRO A 406 2.96 20.23 18.15
C PRO A 406 3.83 19.96 16.92
N GLY A 407 3.26 19.31 15.91
CA GLY A 407 3.88 19.07 14.60
C GLY A 407 4.97 18.00 14.58
N THR A 408 5.22 17.36 15.71
CA THR A 408 6.21 16.27 15.84
C THR A 408 5.77 15.02 15.08
N PRO A 409 6.71 14.23 14.53
CA PRO A 409 6.42 12.95 13.89
C PRO A 409 5.62 12.01 14.78
N ASN A 410 4.67 11.32 14.19
CA ASN A 410 3.78 10.38 14.87
C ASN A 410 4.15 8.92 14.56
N VAL A 411 3.53 7.98 15.30
CA VAL A 411 3.53 6.55 14.98
C VAL A 411 2.07 6.15 14.76
N TRP A 412 1.60 6.28 13.52
CA TRP A 412 0.25 5.88 13.12
C TRP A 412 0.11 4.37 12.92
N THR A 413 1.24 3.67 12.76
CA THR A 413 1.33 2.24 12.47
C THR A 413 1.56 1.45 13.78
N ILE A 414 2.13 0.25 13.69
CA ILE A 414 2.27 -0.66 14.83
C ILE A 414 3.76 -0.84 15.12
N ALA A 415 4.16 -0.66 16.38
CA ALA A 415 5.52 -0.91 16.83
C ALA A 415 5.77 -2.41 17.06
N SER A 416 7.03 -2.82 17.15
CA SER A 416 7.42 -4.15 17.62
C SER A 416 8.09 -4.08 18.99
N GLY A 417 8.11 -5.20 19.70
CA GLY A 417 8.52 -5.27 21.09
C GLY A 417 9.41 -6.47 21.37
N ASP A 418 10.45 -6.24 22.17
CA ASP A 418 11.35 -7.27 22.68
C ASP A 418 11.36 -7.21 24.20
N ASP A 419 10.71 -8.18 24.83
CA ASP A 419 10.57 -8.23 26.28
C ASP A 419 11.89 -8.53 27.01
N GLU A 420 12.75 -9.34 26.39
CA GLU A 420 14.06 -9.72 26.95
C GLU A 420 14.96 -8.50 27.04
N LEU A 421 15.00 -7.70 25.97
CA LEU A 421 15.75 -6.44 25.94
C LEU A 421 15.03 -5.31 26.69
N GLY A 422 13.71 -5.38 26.82
CA GLY A 422 12.89 -4.28 27.37
C GLY A 422 12.80 -3.09 26.42
N LEU A 423 12.79 -3.37 25.12
CA LEU A 423 12.81 -2.35 24.08
C LEU A 423 11.54 -2.42 23.23
N VAL A 424 11.02 -1.25 22.90
CA VAL A 424 9.99 -1.06 21.87
C VAL A 424 10.59 -0.33 20.68
N TYR A 425 10.29 -0.81 19.47
CA TYR A 425 10.83 -0.27 18.21
C TYR A 425 9.74 0.45 17.43
N LEU A 426 9.89 1.76 17.35
CA LEU A 426 8.92 2.68 16.78
C LEU A 426 9.28 2.98 15.31
N PRO A 427 8.38 2.67 14.37
CA PRO A 427 8.49 3.14 12.99
C PRO A 427 7.92 4.56 12.89
N MET A 428 8.77 5.58 13.04
CA MET A 428 8.33 6.98 13.03
C MET A 428 7.94 7.44 11.63
N GLY A 429 6.85 8.23 11.55
CA GLY A 429 6.45 8.96 10.36
C GLY A 429 7.30 10.22 10.12
N ASN A 430 6.85 11.06 9.20
CA ASN A 430 7.41 12.37 8.92
C ASN A 430 6.85 13.46 9.88
N SER A 431 7.45 14.65 9.87
CA SER A 431 6.93 15.79 10.66
C SER A 431 5.91 16.59 9.88
N ALA A 432 4.86 17.08 10.54
CA ALA A 432 3.91 17.98 9.92
C ALA A 432 4.59 19.32 9.53
N VAL A 433 4.31 19.91 8.37
CA VAL A 433 3.52 19.39 7.26
C VAL A 433 4.39 18.57 6.29
N ASP A 434 3.79 17.70 5.49
CA ASP A 434 4.55 16.61 4.88
C ASP A 434 5.53 17.01 3.78
N TYR A 435 5.19 18.02 2.98
CA TYR A 435 5.91 18.37 1.76
C TYR A 435 6.74 19.66 1.88
N TRP A 436 6.96 20.14 3.12
CA TRP A 436 7.80 21.30 3.40
C TRP A 436 8.36 21.26 4.83
N GLY A 437 9.68 21.44 4.98
CA GLY A 437 10.38 21.30 6.27
C GLY A 437 10.91 22.62 6.86
N GLY A 438 10.64 23.75 6.20
CA GLY A 438 11.37 25.01 6.36
C GLY A 438 11.37 25.69 7.74
N ASP A 439 10.58 25.22 8.70
CA ASP A 439 10.61 25.63 10.11
C ASP A 439 10.62 24.46 11.13
N ARG A 440 10.86 23.22 10.67
CA ARG A 440 11.04 22.06 11.55
C ARG A 440 12.26 22.22 12.44
N SER A 441 12.08 21.92 13.73
CA SER A 441 13.13 21.91 14.74
C SER A 441 14.17 20.80 14.47
N GLU A 442 15.31 20.89 15.14
CA GLU A 442 16.36 19.86 15.05
C GLU A 442 15.87 18.51 15.61
N ALA A 443 15.08 18.54 16.69
CA ALA A 443 14.51 17.34 17.29
C ALA A 443 13.55 16.63 16.32
N GLU A 444 12.63 17.38 15.70
CA GLU A 444 11.75 16.87 14.65
C GLU A 444 12.55 16.22 13.52
N ASN A 445 13.55 16.91 12.98
CA ASN A 445 14.36 16.37 11.88
C ASN A 445 15.22 15.17 12.29
N THR A 446 15.53 14.99 13.57
CA THR A 446 16.31 13.85 14.07
C THR A 446 15.49 12.56 14.10
N TYR A 447 14.21 12.66 14.49
CA TYR A 447 13.32 11.50 14.67
C TYR A 447 12.28 11.33 13.56
N SER A 448 12.23 12.25 12.60
CA SER A 448 11.42 12.11 11.39
C SER A 448 11.96 10.99 10.51
N THR A 449 11.06 10.11 10.05
CA THR A 449 11.36 8.96 9.18
C THR A 449 12.52 8.13 9.72
N ALA A 450 12.37 7.72 10.98
CA ALA A 450 13.41 7.04 11.75
C ALA A 450 12.86 5.84 12.51
N ILE A 451 13.71 4.83 12.67
CA ILE A 451 13.50 3.73 13.59
C ILE A 451 13.98 4.22 14.96
N VAL A 452 13.12 4.21 15.96
CA VAL A 452 13.48 4.65 17.32
C VAL A 452 13.24 3.51 18.29
N ALA A 453 14.29 3.09 19.00
CA ALA A 453 14.16 2.15 20.11
C ALA A 453 14.04 2.93 21.42
N LEU A 454 12.97 2.69 22.16
CA LEU A 454 12.80 3.19 23.53
C LEU A 454 12.97 2.05 24.53
N ASP A 455 13.61 2.35 25.65
CA ASP A 455 13.50 1.55 26.87
C ASP A 455 12.06 1.63 27.38
N VAL A 456 11.41 0.49 27.51
CA VAL A 456 9.96 0.44 27.79
C VAL A 456 9.60 0.83 29.22
N GLU A 457 10.54 0.78 30.17
CA GLU A 457 10.28 1.12 31.57
C GLU A 457 10.43 2.63 31.81
N THR A 458 11.30 3.29 31.04
CA THR A 458 11.67 4.69 31.25
C THR A 458 11.25 5.63 30.13
N GLY A 459 10.91 5.09 28.95
CA GLY A 459 10.69 5.84 27.72
C GLY A 459 11.94 6.54 27.19
N ASP A 460 13.14 6.20 27.66
CA ASP A 460 14.40 6.79 27.19
C ASP A 460 14.79 6.21 25.82
N VAL A 461 15.32 7.06 24.94
CA VAL A 461 15.83 6.62 23.64
C VAL A 461 17.09 5.78 23.85
N ALA A 462 17.00 4.49 23.53
CA ALA A 462 18.14 3.58 23.56
C ALA A 462 19.04 3.80 22.33
N TRP A 463 18.42 3.89 21.15
CA TRP A 463 19.08 4.24 19.89
C TRP A 463 18.04 4.72 18.87
N SER A 464 18.49 5.43 17.83
CA SER A 464 17.67 5.77 16.67
C SER A 464 18.46 5.66 15.37
N TYR A 465 17.77 5.39 14.27
CA TYR A 465 18.34 5.29 12.93
C TYR A 465 17.41 5.92 11.90
N GLN A 466 17.87 6.93 11.18
CA GLN A 466 17.07 7.63 10.16
C GLN A 466 17.18 6.97 8.79
N THR A 467 16.04 6.70 8.14
CA THR A 467 15.96 6.05 6.81
C THR A 467 15.75 7.04 5.67
N VAL A 468 15.35 8.28 5.98
CA VAL A 468 15.34 9.42 5.05
C VAL A 468 15.83 10.66 5.78
N HIS A 469 16.92 11.24 5.30
CA HIS A 469 17.40 12.51 5.80
C HIS A 469 16.50 13.65 5.32
N TYR A 470 15.93 14.40 6.27
CA TYR A 470 15.11 15.58 5.97
C TYR A 470 13.93 15.27 5.03
N ASP A 471 13.03 14.39 5.47
CA ASP A 471 11.93 13.91 4.64
C ASP A 471 10.90 15.01 4.30
N ILE A 472 10.75 15.33 3.02
CA ILE A 472 9.71 16.23 2.50
C ILE A 472 8.87 15.54 1.40
N TRP A 473 8.76 14.22 1.50
CA TRP A 473 8.13 13.36 0.52
C TRP A 473 7.03 12.47 1.11
N ASP A 474 6.72 12.55 2.41
CA ASP A 474 5.74 11.65 3.05
C ASP A 474 6.19 10.18 2.90
N TYR A 475 7.41 9.92 3.34
CA TYR A 475 8.06 8.63 3.27
C TYR A 475 8.18 7.96 4.65
N ASP A 476 7.11 8.07 5.44
CA ASP A 476 6.94 7.34 6.70
C ASP A 476 7.44 5.90 6.66
N LEU A 477 7.90 5.44 7.82
CA LEU A 477 8.02 4.01 8.07
C LEU A 477 6.62 3.42 8.29
N GLY A 478 5.99 3.00 7.19
CA GLY A 478 4.63 2.46 7.20
C GLY A 478 4.52 1.09 7.87
N GLY A 479 5.48 0.18 7.64
CA GLY A 479 5.38 -1.20 8.11
C GLY A 479 5.87 -1.41 9.56
N GLN A 480 5.23 -2.32 10.29
CA GLN A 480 5.76 -2.84 11.56
C GLN A 480 7.04 -3.64 11.30
N GLY A 481 8.14 -3.29 11.98
CA GLY A 481 9.40 -4.01 11.85
C GLY A 481 9.36 -5.40 12.51
N SER A 482 9.94 -6.40 11.85
CA SER A 482 9.96 -7.80 12.33
C SER A 482 11.26 -8.12 13.05
N LEU A 483 11.17 -8.75 14.21
CA LEU A 483 12.30 -9.11 15.06
C LEU A 483 12.73 -10.55 14.81
N ILE A 484 13.97 -10.75 14.37
CA ILE A 484 14.53 -12.06 14.04
C ILE A 484 15.94 -12.21 14.57
N ASP A 485 16.41 -13.45 14.66
CA ASP A 485 17.83 -13.71 14.79
C ASP A 485 18.45 -13.78 13.38
N PHE A 486 19.00 -12.65 12.93
CA PHE A 486 19.50 -12.50 11.58
C PHE A 486 20.81 -13.25 11.39
N PRO A 487 20.94 -14.05 10.31
CA PRO A 487 22.16 -14.82 10.06
C PRO A 487 23.34 -13.91 9.70
N THR A 488 24.45 -14.06 10.42
CA THR A 488 25.73 -13.41 10.10
C THR A 488 26.87 -14.43 10.02
N PRO A 489 28.02 -14.09 9.42
CA PRO A 489 29.18 -14.99 9.40
C PRO A 489 29.67 -15.44 10.78
N ASP A 490 29.42 -14.63 11.82
CA ASP A 490 29.84 -14.91 13.21
C ASP A 490 28.74 -15.61 14.03
N GLY A 491 27.59 -15.90 13.43
CA GLY A 491 26.42 -16.52 14.05
C GLY A 491 25.16 -15.64 13.97
N PRO A 492 24.00 -16.14 14.42
CA PRO A 492 22.78 -15.35 14.47
C PRO A 492 22.92 -14.15 15.43
N VAL A 493 22.41 -12.99 15.03
CA VAL A 493 22.45 -11.74 15.80
C VAL A 493 21.03 -11.20 15.94
N PRO A 494 20.61 -10.71 17.12
CA PRO A 494 19.28 -10.15 17.31
C PRO A 494 19.09 -8.91 16.43
N ALA A 495 18.12 -8.96 15.51
CA ALA A 495 17.90 -7.94 14.51
C ALA A 495 16.43 -7.51 14.40
N ILE A 496 16.25 -6.32 13.84
CA ILE A 496 14.98 -5.81 13.32
C ILE A 496 15.12 -5.63 11.82
N ILE A 497 14.16 -6.16 11.05
CA ILE A 497 13.98 -5.83 9.63
C ILE A 497 12.86 -4.79 9.54
N MET A 498 13.22 -3.57 9.15
CA MET A 498 12.28 -2.48 8.94
C MET A 498 12.06 -2.25 7.44
N PRO A 499 10.86 -2.54 6.90
CA PRO A 499 10.50 -2.18 5.54
C PRO A 499 10.21 -0.68 5.42
N SER A 500 10.42 -0.10 4.23
CA SER A 500 10.18 1.33 3.99
C SER A 500 9.33 1.62 2.76
N LYS A 501 8.72 2.83 2.73
CA LYS A 501 8.00 3.35 1.56
C LYS A 501 8.90 3.54 0.33
N GLN A 502 10.23 3.63 0.50
CA GLN A 502 11.17 3.61 -0.63
C GLN A 502 11.42 2.19 -1.17
N ALA A 503 10.71 1.17 -0.68
CA ALA A 503 10.90 -0.22 -1.08
C ALA A 503 12.28 -0.80 -0.70
N GLN A 504 12.86 -0.34 0.42
CA GLN A 504 14.11 -0.85 0.99
C GLN A 504 13.84 -1.59 2.31
N PHE A 505 14.76 -2.45 2.73
CA PHE A 505 14.71 -3.15 4.02
C PHE A 505 15.93 -2.80 4.85
N TYR A 506 15.74 -1.99 5.89
CA TYR A 506 16.79 -1.63 6.83
C TYR A 506 16.91 -2.73 7.88
N ILE A 507 18.10 -3.33 7.99
CA ILE A 507 18.35 -4.44 8.91
C ILE A 507 19.38 -3.98 9.94
N LEU A 508 18.93 -3.80 11.18
CA LEU A 508 19.73 -3.28 12.27
C LEU A 508 19.80 -4.29 13.41
N ASN A 509 20.90 -4.32 14.14
CA ASN A 509 20.98 -5.02 15.41
C ASN A 509 19.99 -4.37 16.38
N ARG A 510 18.97 -5.11 16.82
CA ARG A 510 17.86 -4.52 17.58
C ARG A 510 18.28 -4.06 18.99
N ALA A 511 19.37 -4.58 19.55
CA ALA A 511 19.88 -4.11 20.83
C ALA A 511 20.67 -2.79 20.75
N THR A 512 21.27 -2.47 19.59
CA THR A 512 22.27 -1.39 19.48
C THR A 512 21.98 -0.35 18.39
N GLY A 513 21.13 -0.67 17.42
CA GLY A 513 20.87 0.16 16.24
C GLY A 513 21.96 0.08 15.16
N GLU A 514 23.00 -0.74 15.35
CA GLU A 514 24.08 -0.88 14.37
C GLU A 514 23.59 -1.64 13.11
N PRO A 515 23.88 -1.15 11.88
CA PRO A 515 23.51 -1.85 10.66
C PRO A 515 24.15 -3.24 10.53
N LEU A 516 23.34 -4.22 10.14
CA LEU A 516 23.76 -5.60 9.79
C LEU A 516 23.88 -5.83 8.27
N VAL A 517 23.55 -4.80 7.51
CA VAL A 517 23.67 -4.68 6.05
C VAL A 517 24.51 -3.45 5.70
N ASN A 518 25.13 -3.45 4.53
CA ASN A 518 25.87 -2.32 4.01
C ASN A 518 24.91 -1.21 3.56
N ILE A 519 24.99 -0.07 4.25
CA ILE A 519 24.24 1.13 3.94
C ILE A 519 25.19 2.17 3.38
N GLU A 520 24.96 2.58 2.13
CA GLU A 520 25.75 3.58 1.43
C GLU A 520 25.02 4.92 1.35
N GLU A 521 25.69 5.99 1.77
CA GLU A 521 25.26 7.36 1.51
C GLU A 521 25.44 7.70 0.03
N ARG A 522 24.34 7.92 -0.70
CA ARG A 522 24.38 8.28 -2.13
C ARG A 522 23.96 9.73 -2.34
N PRO A 523 24.56 10.44 -3.31
CA PRO A 523 24.14 11.80 -3.65
C PRO A 523 22.65 11.89 -3.95
N ALA A 524 21.97 12.85 -3.33
CA ALA A 524 20.56 13.13 -3.56
C ALA A 524 20.39 14.43 -4.37
N PRO A 525 19.31 14.56 -5.17
CA PRO A 525 19.04 15.80 -5.89
C PRO A 525 18.84 16.98 -4.94
N THR A 526 19.54 18.09 -5.23
CA THR A 526 19.39 19.36 -4.51
C THR A 526 18.57 20.33 -5.37
N GLY A 527 17.56 20.99 -4.83
CA GLY A 527 16.69 21.88 -5.60
C GLY A 527 15.38 22.20 -4.86
N GLY A 528 14.33 22.46 -5.63
CA GLY A 528 12.99 22.72 -5.08
C GLY A 528 12.88 24.04 -4.33
N VAL A 529 11.96 24.09 -3.36
CA VAL A 529 11.64 25.29 -2.58
C VAL A 529 12.59 25.56 -1.41
N GLU A 530 13.37 24.57 -0.98
CA GLU A 530 14.26 24.66 0.19
C GLU A 530 15.66 24.03 -0.02
N PRO A 531 16.37 24.36 -1.12
CA PRO A 531 17.60 23.67 -1.53
C PRO A 531 18.73 23.72 -0.51
N GLU A 532 18.79 24.75 0.35
CA GLU A 532 19.85 24.90 1.34
C GLU A 532 19.65 24.03 2.60
N ARG A 533 18.45 23.43 2.77
CA ARG A 533 18.14 22.55 3.90
C ARG A 533 18.15 21.07 3.55
N LEU A 534 18.02 20.73 2.26
CA LEU A 534 18.03 19.33 1.82
C LEU A 534 19.36 18.66 2.12
N SER A 535 19.28 17.40 2.58
CA SER A 535 20.46 16.58 2.75
C SER A 535 21.17 16.36 1.41
N PRO A 536 22.52 16.47 1.35
CA PRO A 536 23.28 16.19 0.12
C PRO A 536 23.31 14.70 -0.23
N THR A 537 23.01 13.82 0.74
CA THR A 537 23.00 12.36 0.56
C THR A 537 21.78 11.72 1.21
N GLN A 538 21.48 10.49 0.79
CA GLN A 538 20.46 9.63 1.38
C GLN A 538 21.02 8.21 1.56
N PRO A 539 20.55 7.47 2.58
CA PRO A 539 21.01 6.11 2.84
C PRO A 539 20.37 5.10 1.89
N PHE A 540 21.17 4.14 1.42
CA PHE A 540 20.70 3.04 0.57
C PHE A 540 21.27 1.71 1.03
N VAL A 541 20.40 0.70 1.18
CA VAL A 541 20.82 -0.68 1.45
C VAL A 541 21.29 -1.32 0.15
N THR A 542 22.49 -1.91 0.15
CA THR A 542 23.19 -2.29 -1.09
C THR A 542 23.56 -3.76 -1.22
N ASP A 543 23.67 -4.47 -0.11
CA ASP A 543 24.07 -5.88 -0.05
C ASP A 543 22.95 -6.80 0.44
N PHE A 544 21.71 -6.29 0.43
CA PHE A 544 20.48 -7.04 0.65
C PHE A 544 19.45 -6.65 -0.43
N PRO A 545 18.64 -7.58 -0.95
CA PRO A 545 17.65 -7.27 -1.98
C PRO A 545 16.69 -6.15 -1.56
N ASN A 546 16.37 -5.25 -2.49
CA ASN A 546 15.33 -4.25 -2.31
C ASN A 546 14.31 -4.36 -3.46
N LEU A 547 13.17 -3.71 -3.29
CA LEU A 547 12.05 -3.74 -4.24
C LEU A 547 11.94 -2.41 -5.02
N MET A 548 12.96 -1.56 -4.95
CA MET A 548 13.04 -0.32 -5.73
C MET A 548 13.01 -0.63 -7.22
N LYS A 549 12.31 0.22 -7.97
CA LYS A 549 12.26 0.15 -9.43
C LYS A 549 13.16 1.22 -10.06
N PRO A 550 13.64 1.00 -11.29
CA PRO A 550 14.43 2.00 -12.00
C PRO A 550 13.69 3.32 -12.18
N ASP A 551 14.45 4.42 -12.26
CA ASP A 551 13.88 5.74 -12.53
C ASP A 551 13.04 5.76 -13.83
N LEU A 552 11.92 6.47 -13.77
CA LEU A 552 11.00 6.62 -14.88
C LEU A 552 11.61 7.40 -16.04
N THR A 553 11.25 6.98 -17.24
CA THR A 553 11.54 7.66 -18.50
C THR A 553 10.25 7.95 -19.25
N GLU A 554 10.32 8.82 -20.27
CA GLU A 554 9.17 9.09 -21.14
C GLU A 554 8.59 7.80 -21.77
N LYS A 555 9.40 6.75 -21.93
CA LYS A 555 8.97 5.48 -22.54
C LYS A 555 8.01 4.70 -21.65
N ASP A 556 8.11 4.87 -20.35
CA ASP A 556 7.32 4.18 -19.33
C ASP A 556 5.92 4.79 -19.20
N MET A 557 5.69 5.90 -19.90
CA MET A 557 4.40 6.57 -19.93
C MET A 557 3.37 5.73 -20.69
N TRP A 558 2.18 5.69 -20.12
CA TRP A 558 1.13 4.73 -20.43
C TRP A 558 -0.26 5.38 -20.40
N GLY A 559 -1.25 4.52 -20.43
CA GLY A 559 -2.67 4.77 -20.60
C GLY A 559 -3.24 3.73 -21.56
N THR A 560 -4.56 3.52 -21.57
CA THR A 560 -5.13 2.48 -22.45
C THR A 560 -5.16 2.91 -23.92
N THR A 561 -5.17 4.22 -24.19
CA THR A 561 -5.21 4.78 -25.55
C THR A 561 -3.92 5.52 -25.94
N PRO A 562 -3.66 5.72 -27.24
CA PRO A 562 -2.58 6.61 -27.70
C PRO A 562 -2.71 8.06 -27.20
N LEU A 563 -3.94 8.53 -26.91
CA LEU A 563 -4.18 9.87 -26.38
C LEU A 563 -3.78 9.97 -24.91
N ASP A 564 -4.12 8.97 -24.12
CA ASP A 564 -3.69 8.88 -22.71
C ASP A 564 -2.17 8.85 -22.64
N GLN A 565 -1.55 7.99 -23.45
CA GLN A 565 -0.09 7.89 -23.50
C GLN A 565 0.57 9.21 -23.93
N LEU A 566 0.01 9.90 -24.94
CA LEU A 566 0.50 11.21 -25.34
C LEU A 566 0.37 12.24 -24.22
N TRP A 567 -0.76 12.25 -23.51
CA TRP A 567 -1.01 13.11 -22.37
C TRP A 567 0.00 12.89 -21.24
N CYS A 568 0.23 11.64 -20.85
CA CYS A 568 1.18 11.28 -19.80
C CYS A 568 2.62 11.65 -20.18
N ARG A 569 3.01 11.49 -21.45
CA ARG A 569 4.31 11.95 -21.95
C ARG A 569 4.50 13.44 -21.90
N ILE A 570 3.43 14.19 -22.19
CA ILE A 570 3.45 15.65 -22.05
C ILE A 570 3.65 16.01 -20.58
N GLN A 571 2.86 15.43 -19.67
CA GLN A 571 3.01 15.68 -18.24
C GLN A 571 4.41 15.30 -17.72
N PHE A 572 4.96 14.15 -18.13
CA PHE A 572 6.33 13.75 -17.80
C PHE A 572 7.35 14.82 -18.17
N ARG A 573 7.22 15.42 -19.36
CA ARG A 573 8.14 16.45 -19.85
C ARG A 573 7.91 17.83 -19.22
N GLN A 574 6.75 18.07 -18.63
CA GLN A 574 6.45 19.30 -17.91
C GLN A 574 6.92 19.23 -16.45
N ALA A 575 6.95 18.04 -15.87
CA ALA A 575 7.32 17.83 -14.47
C ALA A 575 8.83 17.91 -14.22
N ALA A 576 9.19 18.23 -12.98
CA ALA A 576 10.50 17.91 -12.44
C ALA A 576 10.55 16.40 -12.08
N TYR A 577 11.65 15.74 -12.40
CA TYR A 577 11.90 14.37 -12.01
C TYR A 577 13.40 14.05 -12.06
N ASP A 578 13.99 13.85 -10.89
CA ASP A 578 15.41 13.56 -10.65
C ASP A 578 15.56 12.29 -9.76
N GLY A 579 14.61 11.35 -9.86
CA GLY A 579 14.60 10.08 -9.12
C GLY A 579 13.76 10.11 -7.84
N VAL A 580 13.98 9.13 -6.95
CA VAL A 580 13.20 8.91 -5.71
C VAL A 580 13.07 10.16 -4.85
N TYR A 581 14.15 10.93 -4.72
CA TYR A 581 14.20 12.14 -3.90
C TYR A 581 14.05 13.43 -4.73
N THR A 582 13.20 13.41 -5.75
CA THR A 582 12.89 14.62 -6.55
C THR A 582 12.31 15.71 -5.63
N PRO A 583 12.96 16.88 -5.48
CA PRO A 583 12.51 17.90 -4.55
C PRO A 583 11.15 18.52 -4.95
N PRO A 584 10.27 18.82 -3.99
CA PRO A 584 9.03 19.55 -4.22
C PRO A 584 9.21 20.90 -4.93
N THR A 585 8.35 21.19 -5.90
CA THR A 585 8.38 22.40 -6.74
C THR A 585 7.03 23.13 -6.75
N VAL A 586 7.10 24.44 -7.00
CA VAL A 586 5.92 25.35 -7.07
C VAL A 586 5.62 25.77 -8.50
N ASP A 587 6.66 26.09 -9.28
CA ASP A 587 6.56 26.63 -10.63
C ASP A 587 6.07 25.61 -11.67
N ARG A 588 6.23 24.32 -11.35
CA ARG A 588 5.74 23.18 -12.13
C ARG A 588 5.49 21.99 -11.20
N PRO A 589 4.73 20.98 -11.65
CA PRO A 589 4.60 19.72 -10.92
C PRO A 589 5.92 18.95 -10.83
N TRP A 590 6.02 18.03 -9.88
CA TRP A 590 7.06 17.01 -9.83
C TRP A 590 6.47 15.61 -9.78
N ILE A 591 7.27 14.63 -10.18
CA ILE A 591 6.94 13.22 -10.05
C ILE A 591 7.61 12.69 -8.78
N GLN A 592 6.80 12.13 -7.88
CA GLN A 592 7.27 11.40 -6.71
C GLN A 592 7.17 9.91 -7.03
N TYR A 593 8.30 9.19 -7.05
CA TYR A 593 8.31 7.76 -7.40
C TYR A 593 9.36 6.99 -6.58
N PRO A 594 8.93 6.06 -5.71
CA PRO A 594 7.55 5.65 -5.49
C PRO A 594 6.73 6.77 -4.80
N GLY A 595 5.40 6.77 -4.96
CA GLY A 595 4.52 7.74 -4.28
C GLY A 595 4.45 7.51 -2.76
N TYR A 596 3.65 8.31 -2.03
CA TYR A 596 3.56 8.18 -0.56
C TYR A 596 2.94 6.85 -0.09
N ASN A 597 2.16 6.15 -0.93
CA ASN A 597 1.64 4.80 -0.65
C ASN A 597 2.61 3.70 -1.13
N GLY A 598 3.83 4.11 -1.48
CA GLY A 598 4.79 3.36 -2.28
C GLY A 598 5.62 2.35 -1.51
N GLY A 599 6.30 1.44 -2.21
CA GLY A 599 7.15 0.43 -1.57
C GLY A 599 6.32 -0.48 -0.66
N VAL A 600 6.80 -0.71 0.56
CA VAL A 600 6.07 -1.49 1.56
C VAL A 600 5.38 -0.54 2.53
N ASP A 601 4.04 -0.62 2.57
CA ASP A 601 3.18 0.18 3.45
C ASP A 601 2.90 -0.58 4.78
N TRP A 602 1.80 -0.28 5.47
CA TRP A 602 1.48 -0.77 6.82
C TRP A 602 1.36 -2.29 6.98
N GLY A 603 1.19 -3.03 5.87
CA GLY A 603 1.16 -4.50 5.88
C GLY A 603 2.45 -5.15 6.41
N GLY A 604 3.60 -4.49 6.23
CA GLY A 604 4.90 -4.97 6.69
C GLY A 604 5.41 -6.21 5.94
N VAL A 605 6.23 -7.01 6.61
CA VAL A 605 6.81 -8.26 6.07
C VAL A 605 6.36 -9.46 6.89
N ALA A 606 6.24 -10.62 6.25
CA ALA A 606 6.07 -11.91 6.91
C ALA A 606 7.36 -12.72 6.77
N ILE A 607 7.76 -13.43 7.81
CA ILE A 607 9.03 -14.17 7.86
C ILE A 607 8.79 -15.60 8.34
N ASP A 608 9.25 -16.57 7.57
CA ASP A 608 9.44 -17.95 8.03
C ASP A 608 10.81 -18.04 8.72
N PRO A 609 10.88 -18.13 10.07
CA PRO A 609 12.15 -18.14 10.78
C PRO A 609 12.92 -19.47 10.59
N GLU A 610 12.22 -20.56 10.28
CA GLU A 610 12.83 -21.89 10.11
C GLU A 610 13.50 -22.01 8.74
N LYS A 611 12.84 -21.49 7.69
CA LYS A 611 13.39 -21.49 6.32
C LYS A 611 14.23 -20.25 6.00
N GLY A 612 14.11 -19.18 6.79
CA GLY A 612 14.71 -17.88 6.51
C GLY A 612 14.12 -17.22 5.26
N ILE A 613 12.81 -17.37 5.02
CA ILE A 613 12.13 -16.77 3.86
C ILE A 613 11.32 -15.56 4.33
N MET A 614 11.56 -14.41 3.72
CA MET A 614 10.79 -13.18 3.90
C MET A 614 9.87 -12.98 2.70
N ILE A 615 8.60 -12.66 2.94
CA ILE A 615 7.62 -12.32 1.88
C ILE A 615 6.98 -10.97 2.18
N THR A 616 6.83 -10.14 1.16
CA THR A 616 6.08 -8.88 1.25
C THR A 616 5.50 -8.46 -0.09
N ASN A 617 4.36 -7.80 -0.04
CA ASN A 617 3.77 -7.07 -1.15
C ASN A 617 4.25 -5.61 -1.16
N TYR A 618 4.27 -5.01 -2.34
CA TYR A 618 4.74 -3.64 -2.52
C TYR A 618 3.92 -2.87 -3.56
N ASN A 619 3.89 -1.56 -3.42
CA ASN A 619 3.34 -0.62 -4.39
C ASN A 619 4.43 -0.04 -5.30
N ASP A 620 4.11 0.04 -6.58
CA ASP A 620 4.97 0.49 -7.66
C ASP A 620 4.24 1.56 -8.51
N MET A 621 3.81 2.62 -7.83
CA MET A 621 3.04 3.71 -8.41
C MET A 621 3.67 5.08 -8.10
N PRO A 622 3.72 6.01 -9.08
CA PRO A 622 4.14 7.38 -8.83
C PRO A 622 2.95 8.28 -8.45
N ASN A 623 3.26 9.40 -7.79
CA ASN A 623 2.35 10.53 -7.65
C ASN A 623 2.79 11.70 -8.53
N TYR A 624 1.84 12.54 -8.92
CA TYR A 624 2.11 13.78 -9.67
C TYR A 624 1.66 14.98 -8.83
N ASN A 625 2.64 15.67 -8.26
CA ASN A 625 2.43 16.57 -7.14
C ASN A 625 2.83 18.00 -7.50
N GLN A 626 2.27 19.00 -6.81
CA GLN A 626 2.71 20.39 -6.94
C GLN A 626 2.39 21.19 -5.67
N LEU A 627 3.37 21.95 -5.17
CA LEU A 627 3.17 22.87 -4.07
C LEU A 627 2.38 24.08 -4.59
N VAL A 628 1.34 24.46 -3.87
CA VAL A 628 0.44 25.55 -4.22
C VAL A 628 0.74 26.72 -3.29
N PRO A 629 1.09 27.92 -3.78
CA PRO A 629 1.36 29.08 -2.92
C PRO A 629 0.21 29.38 -1.96
N ARG A 630 0.51 29.75 -0.71
CA ARG A 630 -0.49 30.07 0.33
C ARG A 630 -1.62 30.99 -0.16
N GLU A 631 -1.28 32.06 -0.88
CA GLU A 631 -2.27 33.02 -1.41
C GLU A 631 -3.30 32.34 -2.34
N GLU A 632 -2.88 31.34 -3.14
CA GLU A 632 -3.78 30.58 -4.01
C GLU A 632 -4.66 29.62 -3.20
N VAL A 633 -4.09 28.93 -2.21
CA VAL A 633 -4.84 28.04 -1.30
C VAL A 633 -5.94 28.81 -0.56
N ASP A 634 -5.59 29.96 0.00
CA ASP A 634 -6.52 30.83 0.72
C ASP A 634 -7.61 31.40 -0.21
N ALA A 635 -7.24 31.76 -1.45
CA ALA A 635 -8.19 32.24 -2.46
C ALA A 635 -9.16 31.15 -2.93
N LEU A 636 -8.77 29.87 -2.87
CA LEU A 636 -9.62 28.72 -3.14
C LEU A 636 -10.52 28.35 -1.95
N GLY A 637 -10.29 28.95 -0.78
CA GLY A 637 -11.06 28.66 0.44
C GLY A 637 -10.76 27.28 1.04
N ILE A 638 -9.57 26.73 0.79
CA ILE A 638 -9.14 25.45 1.32
C ILE A 638 -8.54 25.69 2.71
N LEU A 639 -9.27 25.30 3.75
CA LEU A 639 -8.97 25.60 5.15
C LEU A 639 -8.56 24.32 5.89
N PRO A 640 -7.74 24.41 6.95
CA PRO A 640 -7.42 23.26 7.81
C PRO A 640 -8.63 22.82 8.64
N ILE A 641 -8.66 21.56 9.07
CA ILE A 641 -9.70 20.97 9.96
C ILE A 641 -9.95 21.76 11.24
N THR A 642 -8.98 22.56 11.69
CA THR A 642 -9.10 23.42 12.86
C THR A 642 -9.89 24.72 12.62
N ASP A 643 -10.15 25.10 11.37
CA ASP A 643 -10.94 26.30 11.06
C ASP A 643 -12.44 26.03 11.22
N PRO A 644 -13.21 26.89 11.89
CA PRO A 644 -14.66 26.72 12.03
C PRO A 644 -15.45 26.69 10.71
N ASN A 645 -14.87 27.17 9.61
CA ASN A 645 -15.46 27.14 8.27
C ASN A 645 -14.86 26.03 7.40
N TYR A 646 -14.13 25.08 8.01
CA TYR A 646 -13.65 23.89 7.33
C TYR A 646 -14.80 23.16 6.64
N ASP A 647 -14.52 22.72 5.42
CA ASP A 647 -15.41 21.93 4.59
C ASP A 647 -14.58 20.77 4.02
N ALA A 648 -14.92 19.54 4.38
CA ALA A 648 -14.20 18.35 3.94
C ALA A 648 -14.28 18.12 2.43
N GLU A 649 -15.25 18.73 1.74
CA GLU A 649 -15.34 18.71 0.28
C GLU A 649 -14.44 19.78 -0.37
N ALA A 650 -14.06 20.82 0.37
CA ALA A 650 -13.26 21.93 -0.16
C ALA A 650 -11.81 21.50 -0.38
N GLY A 651 -11.41 21.41 -1.66
CA GLY A 651 -10.12 20.85 -2.03
C GLY A 651 -10.08 19.31 -1.97
N GLY A 652 -11.21 18.66 -1.68
CA GLY A 652 -11.36 17.21 -1.65
C GLY A 652 -11.57 16.58 -3.04
N GLY A 653 -11.33 15.27 -3.10
CA GLY A 653 -11.39 14.43 -4.30
C GLY A 653 -10.36 13.32 -4.20
N SER A 654 -10.70 12.10 -4.64
CA SER A 654 -9.81 10.93 -4.49
C SER A 654 -8.47 11.08 -5.23
N HIS A 655 -8.40 11.96 -6.25
CA HIS A 655 -7.18 12.23 -7.03
C HIS A 655 -7.11 13.69 -7.48
N GLY A 656 -6.17 14.47 -6.95
CA GLY A 656 -6.00 15.90 -7.24
C GLY A 656 -6.46 16.83 -6.11
N SER A 657 -6.66 16.28 -4.90
CA SER A 657 -6.97 17.07 -3.71
C SER A 657 -5.83 18.03 -3.37
N ILE A 658 -6.20 19.15 -2.75
CA ILE A 658 -5.24 20.12 -2.22
C ILE A 658 -5.32 20.05 -0.70
N SER A 659 -4.25 19.60 -0.06
CA SER A 659 -4.15 19.69 1.41
C SER A 659 -3.75 21.09 1.83
N PRO A 660 -4.38 21.67 2.87
CA PRO A 660 -4.21 23.07 3.24
C PRO A 660 -2.80 23.37 3.77
N GLN A 661 -2.18 22.44 4.51
CA GLN A 661 -0.87 22.62 5.16
C GLN A 661 -0.71 23.99 5.83
N ALA A 662 -1.72 24.46 6.56
CA ALA A 662 -1.78 25.80 7.14
C ALA A 662 -0.54 26.13 7.99
N MET A 663 -0.27 27.43 8.15
CA MET A 663 0.97 27.96 8.77
C MET A 663 2.28 27.64 8.04
N SER A 664 2.23 26.93 6.91
CA SER A 664 3.34 26.87 5.96
C SER A 664 3.13 27.81 4.76
N PRO A 665 4.19 28.12 3.98
CA PRO A 665 4.08 28.94 2.78
C PRO A 665 3.28 28.30 1.63
N TYR A 666 2.93 27.01 1.71
CA TYR A 666 2.38 26.24 0.61
C TYR A 666 1.29 25.25 1.07
N GLY A 667 0.21 25.12 0.30
CA GLY A 667 -0.57 23.87 0.26
C GLY A 667 0.08 22.86 -0.68
N ILE A 668 -0.47 21.66 -0.78
CA ILE A 668 0.03 20.62 -1.68
C ILE A 668 -1.11 20.02 -2.49
N ARG A 669 -0.97 20.03 -3.82
CA ARG A 669 -1.85 19.29 -4.72
C ARG A 669 -1.24 17.92 -5.01
N VAL A 670 -1.97 16.85 -4.71
CA VAL A 670 -1.52 15.47 -4.95
C VAL A 670 -2.44 14.75 -5.93
N ASN A 671 -1.89 14.28 -7.06
CA ASN A 671 -2.54 13.29 -7.91
C ASN A 671 -1.96 11.91 -7.59
N ALA A 672 -2.57 11.23 -6.61
CA ALA A 672 -2.16 9.91 -6.17
C ALA A 672 -2.28 8.87 -7.30
N GLY A 673 -1.22 8.11 -7.55
CA GLY A 673 -1.11 7.17 -8.68
C GLY A 673 -0.91 7.83 -10.04
N TRP A 674 -0.81 9.17 -10.10
CA TRP A 674 -0.64 9.94 -11.33
C TRP A 674 -1.66 9.53 -12.42
N ARG A 675 -2.93 9.77 -12.14
CA ARG A 675 -4.03 9.33 -13.00
C ARG A 675 -4.32 10.32 -14.14
N VAL A 676 -4.72 9.76 -15.27
CA VAL A 676 -5.24 10.49 -16.43
C VAL A 676 -6.65 10.99 -16.07
N PRO A 677 -6.92 12.31 -16.17
CA PRO A 677 -8.17 12.90 -15.67
C PRO A 677 -9.43 12.41 -16.40
N PHE A 678 -9.30 11.93 -17.63
CA PHE A 678 -10.44 11.49 -18.43
C PHE A 678 -10.77 10.01 -18.24
N THR A 679 -9.76 9.16 -18.06
CA THR A 679 -9.92 7.70 -17.99
C THR A 679 -9.74 7.13 -16.59
N GLY A 680 -9.15 7.87 -15.64
CA GLY A 680 -8.82 7.38 -14.30
C GLY A 680 -7.64 6.41 -14.23
N LEU A 681 -7.14 5.93 -15.37
CA LEU A 681 -5.97 5.06 -15.46
C LEU A 681 -4.66 5.78 -15.10
N LEU A 682 -3.68 5.03 -14.61
CA LEU A 682 -2.37 5.55 -14.23
C LEU A 682 -1.52 5.88 -15.46
N CYS A 683 -0.71 6.93 -15.33
CA CYS A 683 0.21 7.39 -16.39
C CYS A 683 1.49 6.56 -16.51
N LYS A 684 1.84 5.78 -15.49
CA LYS A 684 2.93 4.80 -15.54
C LYS A 684 2.41 3.48 -16.12
N GLN A 685 3.23 2.72 -16.83
CA GLN A 685 2.83 1.39 -17.30
C GLN A 685 2.76 0.37 -16.16
N PRO A 686 1.82 -0.60 -16.20
CA PRO A 686 1.82 -1.75 -15.29
C PRO A 686 3.15 -2.52 -15.30
N PRO A 687 3.52 -3.20 -14.19
CA PRO A 687 2.73 -3.37 -12.97
C PRO A 687 2.66 -2.11 -12.09
N TYR A 688 1.61 -1.94 -11.29
CA TYR A 688 1.46 -0.87 -10.28
C TYR A 688 1.76 -1.32 -8.85
N GLY A 689 2.05 -2.61 -8.67
CA GLY A 689 2.39 -3.26 -7.42
C GLY A 689 2.80 -4.70 -7.66
N GLY A 690 3.43 -5.31 -6.67
CA GLY A 690 3.95 -6.67 -6.76
C GLY A 690 4.01 -7.38 -5.42
N ILE A 691 4.51 -8.60 -5.47
CA ILE A 691 4.78 -9.44 -4.31
C ILE A 691 6.08 -10.21 -4.57
N ALA A 692 6.95 -10.27 -3.56
CA ALA A 692 8.24 -10.92 -3.67
C ALA A 692 8.55 -11.78 -2.45
N ALA A 693 9.33 -12.84 -2.67
CA ALA A 693 9.97 -13.63 -1.64
C ALA A 693 11.49 -13.50 -1.72
N ILE A 694 12.12 -13.34 -0.57
CA ILE A 694 13.57 -13.17 -0.40
C ILE A 694 14.05 -14.23 0.59
N ASP A 695 15.09 -14.95 0.25
CA ASP A 695 15.83 -15.79 1.18
C ASP A 695 16.82 -14.90 1.97
N ILE A 696 16.60 -14.81 3.28
CA ILE A 696 17.38 -13.98 4.20
C ILE A 696 18.82 -14.52 4.34
N ASN A 697 18.99 -15.85 4.29
CA ASN A 697 20.28 -16.50 4.48
C ASN A 697 21.21 -16.27 3.29
N THR A 698 20.68 -16.47 2.08
CA THR A 698 21.45 -16.30 0.83
C THR A 698 21.42 -14.87 0.30
N ARG A 699 20.46 -14.06 0.78
CA ARG A 699 20.19 -12.69 0.30
C ARG A 699 19.79 -12.67 -1.17
N GLU A 700 19.05 -13.69 -1.61
CA GLU A 700 18.57 -13.83 -3.00
C GLU A 700 17.06 -13.64 -3.07
N VAL A 701 16.59 -13.01 -4.15
CA VAL A 701 15.16 -12.96 -4.49
C VAL A 701 14.77 -14.33 -5.05
N LEU A 702 13.91 -15.06 -4.35
CA LEU A 702 13.40 -16.36 -4.79
C LEU A 702 12.43 -16.19 -5.96
N TRP A 703 11.53 -15.21 -5.85
CA TRP A 703 10.60 -14.81 -6.90
C TRP A 703 10.09 -13.38 -6.64
N ASP A 704 9.72 -12.66 -7.71
CA ASP A 704 9.06 -11.35 -7.69
C ASP A 704 8.06 -11.32 -8.86
N ARG A 705 6.79 -11.00 -8.57
CA ARG A 705 5.72 -10.99 -9.58
C ARG A 705 4.71 -9.86 -9.36
N PRO A 706 4.01 -9.41 -10.42
CA PRO A 706 2.84 -8.55 -10.28
C PRO A 706 1.81 -9.17 -9.32
N PHE A 707 1.22 -8.35 -8.46
CA PHE A 707 0.22 -8.78 -7.48
C PHE A 707 -1.11 -8.07 -7.70
N GLY A 708 -2.16 -8.84 -8.00
CA GLY A 708 -3.50 -8.32 -8.25
C GLY A 708 -3.86 -8.21 -9.74
N SER A 709 -5.15 -8.42 -10.02
CA SER A 709 -5.72 -8.61 -11.34
C SER A 709 -6.49 -7.40 -11.88
N ALA A 710 -6.63 -7.33 -13.20
CA ALA A 710 -7.45 -6.31 -13.88
C ALA A 710 -8.96 -6.44 -13.62
N ARG A 711 -9.44 -7.46 -12.90
CA ARG A 711 -10.88 -7.78 -12.79
C ARG A 711 -11.73 -6.58 -12.40
N LYS A 712 -11.31 -5.84 -11.37
CA LYS A 712 -12.02 -4.67 -10.83
C LYS A 712 -11.52 -3.33 -11.39
N ASN A 713 -10.47 -3.36 -12.21
CA ASN A 713 -9.78 -2.17 -12.69
C ASN A 713 -10.09 -1.94 -14.18
N GLY A 714 -10.21 -0.68 -14.60
CA GLY A 714 -10.40 -0.34 -16.01
C GLY A 714 -10.67 1.15 -16.28
N PRO A 715 -10.69 1.54 -17.58
CA PRO A 715 -10.93 2.92 -17.96
C PRO A 715 -12.33 3.38 -17.55
N PHE A 716 -12.45 4.64 -17.12
CA PHE A 716 -13.68 5.28 -16.67
C PHE A 716 -14.27 4.65 -15.39
N GLY A 717 -13.44 3.98 -14.58
CA GLY A 717 -13.90 3.26 -13.39
C GLY A 717 -14.72 2.01 -13.70
N LEU A 718 -14.68 1.52 -14.95
CA LEU A 718 -15.44 0.32 -15.35
C LEU A 718 -14.58 -0.94 -15.16
N PRO A 719 -15.07 -1.96 -14.41
CA PRO A 719 -14.33 -3.19 -14.22
C PRO A 719 -14.19 -3.95 -15.54
N THR A 720 -12.96 -4.37 -15.88
CA THR A 720 -12.72 -5.11 -17.14
C THR A 720 -13.11 -6.58 -17.04
N MET A 721 -13.22 -7.13 -15.82
CA MET A 721 -13.45 -8.55 -15.54
C MET A 721 -12.38 -9.49 -16.14
N LEU A 722 -11.21 -8.95 -16.49
CA LEU A 722 -10.10 -9.74 -17.05
C LEU A 722 -9.30 -10.40 -15.92
N PRO A 723 -9.12 -11.73 -15.93
CA PRO A 723 -8.32 -12.46 -14.94
C PRO A 723 -6.84 -12.43 -15.34
N ILE A 724 -6.28 -11.23 -15.48
CA ILE A 724 -4.89 -11.02 -15.87
C ILE A 724 -4.25 -10.17 -14.78
N ASP A 725 -3.11 -10.63 -14.26
CA ASP A 725 -2.36 -9.87 -13.27
C ASP A 725 -1.75 -8.64 -13.93
N ILE A 726 -2.10 -7.49 -13.34
CA ILE A 726 -1.59 -6.17 -13.76
C ILE A 726 -0.78 -5.52 -12.65
N GLY A 727 -0.62 -6.19 -11.50
CA GLY A 727 0.00 -5.59 -10.34
C GLY A 727 -0.82 -4.41 -9.87
N THR A 728 -1.97 -4.63 -9.24
CA THR A 728 -2.81 -3.52 -8.81
C THR A 728 -2.23 -2.84 -7.58
N PRO A 729 -2.66 -1.59 -7.28
CA PRO A 729 -2.47 -1.03 -5.94
C PRO A 729 -2.81 -2.07 -4.86
N ASN A 730 -2.00 -2.15 -3.80
CA ASN A 730 -2.23 -3.13 -2.74
C ASN A 730 -1.82 -2.56 -1.37
N ASN A 731 -2.70 -2.71 -0.38
CA ASN A 731 -2.48 -2.30 1.02
C ASN A 731 -2.94 -3.41 1.95
N GLY A 732 -2.19 -3.67 3.02
CA GLY A 732 -2.34 -4.84 3.89
C GLY A 732 -1.18 -5.83 3.75
N GLY A 733 -1.08 -6.77 4.68
CA GLY A 733 -0.02 -7.78 4.72
C GLY A 733 -0.55 -9.20 4.49
N GLY A 734 0.31 -10.19 4.75
CA GLY A 734 -0.06 -11.60 4.72
C GLY A 734 0.57 -12.40 5.85
N VAL A 735 0.22 -13.68 5.93
CA VAL A 735 0.72 -14.63 6.94
C VAL A 735 1.37 -15.84 6.27
N ILE A 736 2.52 -16.26 6.79
CA ILE A 736 3.19 -17.52 6.41
C ILE A 736 2.80 -18.64 7.37
N THR A 737 2.60 -19.85 6.85
CA THR A 737 2.45 -21.08 7.65
C THR A 737 3.64 -22.02 7.45
N ALA A 738 3.98 -22.80 8.48
CA ALA A 738 5.04 -23.80 8.44
C ALA A 738 4.88 -24.85 7.32
N SER A 739 3.65 -25.04 6.81
CA SER A 739 3.36 -25.88 5.65
C SER A 739 3.81 -25.29 4.30
N GLY A 740 4.39 -24.09 4.29
CA GLY A 740 4.91 -23.44 3.09
C GLY A 740 3.85 -22.70 2.29
N LEU A 741 2.84 -22.13 2.96
CA LEU A 741 1.81 -21.29 2.35
C LEU A 741 1.92 -19.85 2.83
N PHE A 742 1.57 -18.91 1.96
CA PHE A 742 1.38 -17.49 2.27
C PHE A 742 -0.04 -17.06 1.93
N PHE A 743 -0.79 -16.58 2.92
CA PHE A 743 -2.15 -16.06 2.73
C PHE A 743 -2.15 -14.54 2.66
N ILE A 744 -2.83 -13.95 1.67
CA ILE A 744 -2.89 -12.49 1.46
C ILE A 744 -4.14 -12.06 0.67
N ALA A 745 -4.67 -10.86 0.97
CA ALA A 745 -5.83 -10.28 0.29
C ALA A 745 -5.68 -8.79 -0.10
N ALA A 746 -4.47 -8.24 -0.02
CA ALA A 746 -4.19 -6.80 -0.04
C ALA A 746 -4.50 -6.08 -1.37
N ALA A 747 -4.63 -6.79 -2.50
CA ALA A 747 -4.87 -6.19 -3.82
C ALA A 747 -6.31 -5.66 -3.99
N THR A 748 -6.52 -4.69 -4.90
CA THR A 748 -7.86 -4.11 -5.21
C THR A 748 -8.82 -5.02 -5.99
N ASP A 749 -8.57 -6.32 -6.06
CA ASP A 749 -9.42 -7.26 -6.80
C ASP A 749 -10.38 -8.08 -5.94
N ASP A 750 -10.39 -7.83 -4.63
CA ASP A 750 -11.26 -8.45 -3.63
C ASP A 750 -11.07 -9.97 -3.54
N ILE A 751 -9.82 -10.45 -3.53
CA ILE A 751 -9.51 -11.89 -3.51
C ILE A 751 -8.53 -12.22 -2.39
N LEU A 752 -8.91 -13.16 -1.52
CA LEU A 752 -8.00 -13.85 -0.60
C LEU A 752 -7.33 -15.01 -1.34
N ARG A 753 -6.01 -15.13 -1.20
CA ARG A 753 -5.18 -16.11 -1.91
C ARG A 753 -4.36 -16.96 -0.95
N ALA A 754 -4.00 -18.17 -1.37
CA ALA A 754 -2.90 -18.94 -0.82
C ALA A 754 -1.82 -19.11 -1.89
N ILE A 755 -0.59 -18.73 -1.55
CA ILE A 755 0.58 -18.74 -2.44
C ILE A 755 1.60 -19.73 -1.89
N ASP A 756 2.18 -20.55 -2.74
CA ASP A 756 3.34 -21.38 -2.37
C ASP A 756 4.57 -20.47 -2.15
N ILE A 757 5.15 -20.50 -0.94
CA ILE A 757 6.27 -19.62 -0.59
C ILE A 757 7.55 -19.89 -1.39
N GLU A 758 7.73 -21.09 -1.93
CA GLU A 758 8.93 -21.49 -2.66
C GLU A 758 8.84 -21.12 -4.15
N THR A 759 7.64 -21.20 -4.74
CA THR A 759 7.44 -21.01 -6.19
C THR A 759 6.76 -19.69 -6.55
N GLY A 760 6.05 -19.07 -5.62
CA GLY A 760 5.22 -17.90 -5.86
C GLY A 760 3.89 -18.21 -6.57
N GLU A 761 3.60 -19.49 -6.84
CA GLU A 761 2.37 -19.92 -7.51
C GLU A 761 1.16 -19.73 -6.59
N GLU A 762 0.09 -19.12 -7.12
CA GLU A 762 -1.21 -19.09 -6.47
C GLU A 762 -1.89 -20.44 -6.64
N ILE A 763 -2.12 -21.15 -5.54
CA ILE A 763 -2.67 -22.52 -5.55
C ILE A 763 -4.09 -22.60 -4.99
N TRP A 764 -4.59 -21.51 -4.40
CA TRP A 764 -5.97 -21.35 -3.98
C TRP A 764 -6.35 -19.87 -3.94
N GLN A 765 -7.62 -19.58 -4.23
CA GLN A 765 -8.17 -18.25 -4.09
C GLN A 765 -9.69 -18.29 -3.84
N VAL A 766 -10.22 -17.25 -3.22
CA VAL A 766 -11.65 -17.02 -3.03
C VAL A 766 -11.98 -15.52 -3.16
N GLU A 767 -13.09 -15.22 -3.83
CA GLU A 767 -13.60 -13.85 -3.90
C GLU A 767 -14.22 -13.43 -2.55
N LEU A 768 -13.90 -12.22 -2.12
CA LEU A 768 -14.43 -11.59 -0.92
C LEU A 768 -15.63 -10.68 -1.27
N PRO A 769 -16.57 -10.48 -0.33
CA PRO A 769 -17.73 -9.59 -0.54
C PRO A 769 -17.36 -8.10 -0.58
N ALA A 770 -16.18 -7.74 -0.06
CA ALA A 770 -15.63 -6.39 0.05
C ALA A 770 -14.09 -6.44 -0.06
N GLY A 771 -13.44 -5.28 -0.08
CA GLY A 771 -11.98 -5.22 -0.16
C GLY A 771 -11.29 -5.86 1.04
N GLY A 772 -10.29 -6.71 0.77
CA GLY A 772 -9.51 -7.44 1.77
C GLY A 772 -8.23 -6.72 2.20
N GLN A 773 -8.23 -5.38 2.26
CA GLN A 773 -7.08 -4.56 2.67
C GLN A 773 -6.82 -4.65 4.19
N ALA A 774 -6.70 -5.88 4.69
CA ALA A 774 -6.42 -6.30 6.05
C ALA A 774 -5.29 -7.37 6.00
N THR A 775 -4.67 -7.66 7.14
CA THR A 775 -3.74 -8.81 7.23
C THR A 775 -4.53 -10.05 7.68
N PRO A 776 -4.55 -11.16 6.91
CA PRO A 776 -5.13 -12.41 7.39
C PRO A 776 -4.30 -13.00 8.52
N MET A 777 -4.94 -13.80 9.38
CA MET A 777 -4.29 -14.57 10.44
C MET A 777 -4.64 -16.05 10.34
N THR A 778 -3.95 -16.91 11.09
CA THR A 778 -4.37 -18.31 11.28
C THR A 778 -4.14 -18.80 12.70
N TYR A 779 -5.05 -19.62 13.23
CA TYR A 779 -4.96 -20.22 14.57
C TYR A 779 -5.57 -21.63 14.59
N GLU A 780 -5.48 -22.33 15.73
CA GLU A 780 -6.19 -23.59 15.98
C GLU A 780 -7.37 -23.40 16.94
N ALA A 781 -8.54 -23.93 16.57
CA ALA A 781 -9.69 -24.06 17.47
C ALA A 781 -10.44 -25.36 17.20
N GLY A 782 -10.80 -26.09 18.26
CA GLY A 782 -11.48 -27.39 18.13
C GLY A 782 -10.69 -28.43 17.31
N GLY A 783 -9.36 -28.38 17.35
CA GLY A 783 -8.47 -29.26 16.57
C GLY A 783 -8.40 -28.95 15.07
N ARG A 784 -8.92 -27.80 14.64
CA ARG A 784 -8.88 -27.34 13.24
C ARG A 784 -8.05 -26.08 13.12
N GLN A 785 -7.16 -26.05 12.13
CA GLN A 785 -6.52 -24.82 11.68
C GLN A 785 -7.54 -23.98 10.91
N ILE A 786 -7.68 -22.72 11.30
CA ILE A 786 -8.64 -21.76 10.75
C ILE A 786 -7.85 -20.55 10.24
N VAL A 787 -8.19 -20.08 9.04
CA VAL A 787 -7.67 -18.83 8.45
C VAL A 787 -8.78 -17.79 8.49
N VAL A 788 -8.51 -16.60 9.02
CA VAL A 788 -9.50 -15.51 9.14
C VAL A 788 -9.01 -14.27 8.40
N ILE A 789 -9.91 -13.60 7.69
CA ILE A 789 -9.67 -12.32 7.03
C ILE A 789 -10.80 -11.33 7.35
N ASN A 790 -10.43 -10.06 7.55
CA ASN A 790 -11.38 -8.95 7.53
C ASN A 790 -11.53 -8.43 6.08
N ALA A 791 -12.77 -8.41 5.58
CA ALA A 791 -13.11 -7.76 4.32
C ALA A 791 -13.88 -6.46 4.64
N GLY A 792 -13.11 -5.41 4.95
CA GLY A 792 -13.60 -4.09 5.36
C GLY A 792 -13.86 -3.12 4.20
N GLY A 793 -13.25 -3.37 3.04
CA GLY A 793 -13.12 -2.36 1.99
C GLY A 793 -12.14 -1.25 2.37
N HIS A 794 -11.88 -0.34 1.43
CA HIS A 794 -11.01 0.81 1.64
C HIS A 794 -11.33 1.93 0.63
N ASP A 795 -11.62 3.11 1.16
CA ASP A 795 -11.98 4.33 0.43
C ASP A 795 -10.91 4.80 -0.58
N PHE A 796 -9.66 4.99 -0.14
CA PHE A 796 -8.53 5.42 -0.97
C PHE A 796 -8.20 4.42 -2.08
N MET A 797 -8.38 3.12 -1.80
CA MET A 797 -8.15 2.05 -2.77
C MET A 797 -9.36 1.80 -3.69
N GLU A 798 -10.46 2.53 -3.48
CA GLU A 798 -11.72 2.44 -4.23
C GLU A 798 -12.32 1.03 -4.25
N THR A 799 -12.17 0.28 -3.15
CA THR A 799 -12.75 -1.06 -3.00
C THR A 799 -14.12 -1.01 -2.31
N PRO A 800 -15.01 -1.98 -2.57
CA PRO A 800 -16.33 -1.98 -1.94
C PRO A 800 -16.22 -2.04 -0.42
N ILE A 801 -16.96 -1.17 0.28
CA ILE A 801 -17.09 -1.16 1.75
C ILE A 801 -17.72 -2.46 2.26
N GLY A 802 -17.24 -2.95 3.41
CA GLY A 802 -17.77 -4.12 4.08
C GLY A 802 -17.46 -4.16 5.57
N ASP A 803 -18.11 -5.07 6.29
CA ASP A 803 -17.96 -5.25 7.73
C ASP A 803 -17.73 -6.73 8.12
N TYR A 804 -17.14 -7.49 7.19
CA TYR A 804 -17.09 -8.95 7.25
C TYR A 804 -15.81 -9.44 7.93
N PHE A 805 -15.98 -10.43 8.81
CA PHE A 805 -14.92 -11.33 9.24
C PHE A 805 -15.27 -12.72 8.76
N ILE A 806 -14.41 -13.32 7.94
CA ILE A 806 -14.70 -14.58 7.25
C ILE A 806 -13.63 -15.59 7.61
N ALA A 807 -14.05 -16.79 7.97
CA ALA A 807 -13.15 -17.87 8.35
C ALA A 807 -13.23 -19.06 7.40
N TYR A 808 -12.07 -19.63 7.12
CA TYR A 808 -11.88 -20.77 6.25
C TYR A 808 -11.13 -21.89 6.98
N ALA A 809 -11.57 -23.13 6.79
CA ALA A 809 -10.85 -24.32 7.26
C ALA A 809 -11.14 -25.52 6.36
N LEU A 810 -10.33 -26.58 6.49
CA LEU A 810 -10.60 -27.86 5.82
C LEU A 810 -11.91 -28.47 6.34
N PRO A 811 -12.66 -29.24 5.53
CA PRO A 811 -13.91 -29.85 5.96
C PRO A 811 -13.71 -30.67 7.24
N ALA A 812 -14.68 -30.62 8.15
CA ALA A 812 -14.61 -31.43 9.37
C ALA A 812 -14.58 -32.92 8.98
N GLU A 813 -13.69 -33.71 9.57
CA GLU A 813 -13.74 -35.17 9.41
C GLU A 813 -15.09 -35.66 9.95
N GLU A 814 -15.90 -36.31 9.11
CA GLU A 814 -17.09 -37.01 9.58
C GLU A 814 -16.65 -38.05 10.61
N SER A 815 -17.05 -37.86 11.88
CA SER A 815 -16.82 -38.85 12.92
C SER A 815 -17.47 -40.17 12.49
N GLN A 816 -16.66 -41.16 12.11
CA GLN A 816 -17.12 -42.52 11.79
C GLN A 816 -17.66 -43.26 13.02
#